data_AF-A0A9D5ZS62-F1
#
_entry.id   AF-A0A9D5ZS62-F1
#
_cell.length_a   1.000
_cell.length_b   1.000
_cell.length_c   1.000
_cell.angle_alpha   90.00
_cell.angle_beta   90.00
_cell.angle_gamma   90.00
#
_symmetry.space_group_name_H-M   'P 1'
#
loop_
_entity.id
_entity.type
_entity.pdbx_description
1 polymer ?
#
loop_
_entity_poly.entity_id
_entity_poly.type
_entity_poly.pdbx_seq_one_letter_code
_entity_poly.pdbx_strand_id
1 'polypeptide(L)'
;MNKCKTIIDLFVEDGYEVKYLSSTYGGNYTSICPYCKDGVDRMQLWPNLKLKYGGRFWCRVCQKKGNAIDYLMQIRKMSHQAACAMYSNSNYISDLTPTTFENSNVPDVENLDLWQKEANEFVEQSRHRLWNNAPLSAIIFQGLHKRGLTDETITKFSLGCNSKHLWVKRTDWGLSKILNDYGEQKKLWTPQGLVIPLIVDGTVKRLRLRLSASVAKQESKYLNGKKYFLISGSSTVPMVLGDSNIFIIVESELDAMLLHQEAGDLLTIIALGSVQIKPDNVLKDKLRQARLILISLDSDDAGIIASWKKWLKQYPNAKRWPVVLGKDPSDAYKNGLNIRQWVIDGINYYSPILDETVSIAKDTSVEKEVDTTDYIIIKTEVQLLSAIVKLQGSKIIGIGIETALNTSDNYDDLTMEVKERIIFDPYHGVISLIQISSPITAPLIIDCLKIKDLSALQDILSDETIVKIFHNAKFSVKFLSHYGLDVKNLFCTMLAAQLINCGVDNSDDYFIIERVVERFLRKTIDKNECHLDWSIRPLTTVQLYHALRDVKVLIDLFKEMNDILSSKGLEEIAKLEFQCIKAVAQMELTGIKIDIDKLKSIDDDLQKAEDYQKENLVSYLGNINFNSAKQVLPAIKKSIGVVFDSMSEKTLKSKANEFPLIGNLIEYHKIHKQRSTYTKSLFNAINKKTNRIHSTFHQIGTVTGRFSASAPNLQSIPKDIKYRQCFVAKEGYQLICADYSQIELRVAADIANDQTMINAFIEGQDLHKLTASKISGRPIDGISNNDEDRKAAKIINFGILYGMTPIGLKDAINNSYNSVIYEEKAAEYISTFLKQYHGIAEYVKKSEKSAGKNNVTTRTQSGRTRYWKTNAHRTELLNSPIQGTAADIQKKAMVLIYDALLGRDTKIISTIHDEIIIEAPNNLALKIADIVTEKMIEAGEFFLKKVPVEVNVTIGDYWGDNSWSEKTIEQSLNLVDVES
;
A
#
# COMPACT_ATOMS: atom_id res chain seq x y z
N MET A 1 9.71 21.15 53.38
CA MET A 1 9.05 20.68 52.14
C MET A 1 9.74 19.38 51.70
N ASN A 2 9.11 18.23 51.89
CA ASN A 2 9.66 16.95 51.43
C ASN A 2 9.69 16.93 49.90
N LYS A 3 10.88 16.82 49.29
CA LYS A 3 11.03 16.64 47.84
C LYS A 3 10.30 15.37 47.41
N CYS A 4 9.57 15.41 46.29
CA CYS A 4 8.99 14.22 45.67
C CYS A 4 10.12 13.22 45.34
N LYS A 5 9.92 11.94 45.66
CA LYS A 5 10.89 10.87 45.38
C LYS A 5 11.13 10.77 43.88
N THR A 6 12.38 10.72 43.46
CA THR A 6 12.77 10.53 42.05
C THR A 6 12.62 9.06 41.64
N ILE A 7 12.65 8.79 40.33
CA ILE A 7 12.70 7.41 39.82
C ILE A 7 13.89 6.61 40.39
N ILE A 8 15.00 7.28 40.73
CA ILE A 8 16.17 6.63 41.35
C ILE A 8 15.85 6.19 42.77
N ASP A 9 15.19 7.05 43.55
CA ASP A 9 14.83 6.75 44.94
C ASP A 9 13.93 5.50 45.00
N LEU A 10 13.01 5.36 44.04
CA LEU A 10 12.14 4.17 43.93
C LEU A 10 12.91 2.89 43.63
N PHE A 11 13.90 2.94 42.74
CA PHE A 11 14.74 1.79 42.42
C PHE A 11 15.61 1.37 43.60
N VAL A 12 16.18 2.34 44.31
CA VAL A 12 17.01 2.09 45.50
C VAL A 12 16.16 1.49 46.64
N GLU A 13 14.94 2.01 46.87
CA GLU A 13 14.00 1.45 47.85
C GLU A 13 13.60 0.00 47.55
N ASP A 14 13.46 -0.34 46.27
CA ASP A 14 13.13 -1.72 45.85
C ASP A 14 14.37 -2.64 45.81
N GLY A 15 15.52 -2.17 46.31
CA GLY A 15 16.74 -2.97 46.47
C GLY A 15 17.58 -3.10 45.21
N TYR A 16 17.36 -2.25 44.19
CA TYR A 16 18.18 -2.25 42.99
C TYR A 16 19.39 -1.32 43.13
N GLU A 17 20.57 -1.83 42.79
CA GLU A 17 21.79 -1.01 42.74
C GLU A 17 21.72 -0.06 41.52
N VAL A 18 21.91 1.23 41.75
CA VAL A 18 21.87 2.27 40.71
C VAL A 18 23.23 2.93 40.59
N LYS A 19 23.84 2.87 39.40
CA LYS A 19 25.17 3.43 39.10
C LYS A 19 25.06 4.64 38.19
N TYR A 20 25.78 5.70 38.51
CA TYR A 20 25.84 6.90 37.67
C TYR A 20 26.65 6.64 36.38
N LEU A 21 26.17 7.14 35.25
CA LEU A 21 26.83 7.01 33.95
C LEU A 21 27.38 8.34 33.43
N SER A 22 26.54 9.38 33.35
CA SER A 22 26.94 10.68 32.79
C SER A 22 26.00 11.82 33.19
N SER A 23 26.46 13.06 33.00
CA SER A 23 25.69 14.28 33.33
C SER A 23 24.70 14.71 32.23
N THR A 24 24.61 13.96 31.13
CA THR A 24 23.77 14.29 29.98
C THR A 24 22.28 14.31 30.38
N TYR A 25 21.52 15.33 29.96
CA TYR A 25 20.09 15.51 30.28
C TYR A 25 19.73 15.62 31.77
N GLY A 26 20.62 16.20 32.58
CA GLY A 26 20.38 16.42 34.03
C GLY A 26 20.80 15.26 34.92
N GLY A 27 21.43 14.22 34.36
CA GLY A 27 21.92 13.03 35.04
C GLY A 27 21.36 11.76 34.40
N ASN A 28 22.22 10.80 34.10
CA ASN A 28 21.86 9.49 33.57
C ASN A 28 22.48 8.39 34.45
N TYR A 29 21.68 7.40 34.80
CA TYR A 29 22.04 6.31 35.70
C TYR A 29 21.64 4.97 35.10
N THR A 30 22.24 3.89 35.58
CA THR A 30 21.99 2.53 35.11
C THR A 30 21.72 1.57 36.25
N SER A 31 20.91 0.53 35.98
CA SER A 31 20.57 -0.51 36.94
C SER A 31 20.18 -1.83 36.25
N ILE A 32 20.04 -2.90 37.03
CA ILE A 32 19.35 -4.13 36.60
C ILE A 32 17.92 -3.78 36.17
N CYS A 33 17.44 -4.40 35.11
CA CYS A 33 16.05 -4.21 34.65
C CYS A 33 15.07 -5.06 35.49
N PRO A 34 14.09 -4.45 36.19
CA PRO A 34 13.13 -5.18 37.01
C PRO A 34 12.17 -6.08 36.20
N TYR A 35 12.02 -5.81 34.90
CA TYR A 35 11.11 -6.52 34.01
C TYR A 35 11.72 -7.80 33.43
N CYS A 36 12.95 -7.72 32.90
CA CYS A 36 13.60 -8.87 32.27
C CYS A 36 14.68 -9.52 33.15
N LYS A 37 15.07 -8.88 34.26
CA LYS A 37 16.07 -9.36 35.25
C LYS A 37 17.39 -9.83 34.64
N ASP A 38 17.72 -9.33 33.46
CA ASP A 38 18.89 -9.72 32.68
C ASP A 38 19.88 -8.55 32.60
N GLY A 39 21.16 -8.82 32.84
CA GLY A 39 22.29 -7.88 32.83
C GLY A 39 22.26 -6.81 33.94
N VAL A 40 23.44 -6.33 34.35
CA VAL A 40 23.61 -5.40 35.48
C VAL A 40 23.39 -3.91 35.15
N ASP A 41 23.31 -3.55 33.86
CA ASP A 41 23.30 -2.14 33.38
C ASP A 41 22.23 -1.86 32.30
N ARG A 42 21.19 -2.70 32.23
CA ARG A 42 20.23 -2.66 31.11
C ARG A 42 19.20 -1.57 31.21
N MET A 43 18.86 -1.14 32.43
CA MET A 43 17.87 -0.10 32.68
C MET A 43 18.56 1.25 32.77
N GLN A 44 18.23 2.17 31.86
CA GLN A 44 18.68 3.56 31.92
C GLN A 44 17.64 4.41 32.66
N LEU A 45 18.10 5.25 33.59
CA LEU A 45 17.28 6.07 34.48
C LEU A 45 17.70 7.54 34.36
N TRP A 46 16.73 8.42 34.11
CA TRP A 46 16.93 9.87 34.04
C TRP A 46 16.07 10.59 35.09
N PRO A 47 16.64 11.09 36.20
CA PRO A 47 15.87 11.72 37.27
C PRO A 47 15.45 13.17 36.96
N ASN A 48 16.19 13.92 36.12
CA ASN A 48 16.11 15.39 36.04
C ASN A 48 15.66 15.97 34.70
N LEU A 49 14.98 15.21 33.85
CA LEU A 49 14.24 15.82 32.74
C LEU A 49 13.10 16.65 33.35
N LYS A 50 13.02 17.97 33.04
CA LYS A 50 11.94 18.90 33.47
C LYS A 50 10.54 18.40 33.10
N LEU A 51 10.06 17.39 33.82
CA LEU A 51 8.83 16.66 33.57
C LEU A 51 8.09 16.50 34.89
N LYS A 52 6.76 16.63 34.81
CA LYS A 52 5.81 16.71 35.93
C LYS A 52 5.81 15.50 36.89
N TYR A 53 6.59 14.44 36.63
CA TYR A 53 6.55 13.14 37.30
C TYR A 53 7.95 12.57 37.65
N GLY A 54 8.93 13.46 37.91
CA GLY A 54 10.31 13.24 38.43
C GLY A 54 11.10 12.00 37.96
N GLY A 55 11.09 11.82 36.65
CA GLY A 55 12.07 11.02 35.93
C GLY A 55 11.45 10.03 34.94
N ARG A 56 12.31 9.38 34.14
CA ARG A 56 11.92 8.30 33.22
C ARG A 56 12.90 7.14 33.29
N PHE A 57 12.41 5.96 32.94
CA PHE A 57 13.23 4.77 32.75
C PHE A 57 13.05 4.17 31.35
N TRP A 58 14.07 3.50 30.85
CA TRP A 58 13.99 2.68 29.65
C TRP A 58 14.99 1.52 29.66
N CYS A 59 14.55 0.32 29.28
CA CYS A 59 15.41 -0.85 29.13
C CYS A 59 15.80 -1.06 27.67
N ARG A 60 17.10 -1.21 27.41
CA ARG A 60 17.65 -1.47 26.06
C ARG A 60 17.29 -2.84 25.46
N VAL A 61 16.93 -3.82 26.30
CA VAL A 61 16.68 -5.21 25.88
C VAL A 61 15.19 -5.49 25.71
N CYS A 62 14.40 -5.37 26.79
CA CYS A 62 12.95 -5.61 26.72
C CYS A 62 12.13 -4.41 26.25
N GLN A 63 12.79 -3.27 25.96
CA GLN A 63 12.19 -2.01 25.48
C GLN A 63 11.11 -1.39 26.36
N LYS A 64 10.90 -1.90 27.59
CA LYS A 64 9.99 -1.29 28.57
C LYS A 64 10.48 0.10 28.94
N LYS A 65 9.57 1.07 28.94
CA LYS A 65 9.80 2.48 29.29
C LYS A 65 8.60 3.03 30.06
N GLY A 66 8.84 4.05 30.87
CA GLY A 66 7.81 4.72 31.65
C GLY A 66 8.37 5.82 32.54
N ASN A 67 7.51 6.44 33.33
CA ASN A 67 7.86 7.37 34.41
C ASN A 67 7.73 6.70 35.80
N ALA A 68 7.91 7.45 36.88
CA ALA A 68 7.81 6.94 38.24
C ALA A 68 6.41 6.35 38.59
N ILE A 69 5.32 6.93 38.08
CA ILE A 69 3.96 6.40 38.28
C ILE A 69 3.81 5.07 37.54
N ASP A 70 4.28 5.00 36.28
CA ASP A 70 4.27 3.76 35.50
C ASP A 70 5.04 2.65 36.21
N TYR A 71 6.17 2.98 36.85
CA TYR A 71 6.96 2.05 37.62
C TYR A 71 6.20 1.51 38.84
N LEU A 72 5.60 2.38 39.66
CA LEU A 72 4.79 2.01 40.82
C LEU A 72 3.59 1.12 40.43
N MET A 73 2.93 1.43 39.31
CA MET A 73 1.80 0.62 38.83
C MET A 73 2.25 -0.75 38.31
N GLN A 74 3.32 -0.80 37.52
CA GLN A 74 3.69 -2.01 36.80
C GLN A 74 4.52 -2.98 37.65
N ILE A 75 5.42 -2.45 38.49
CA ILE A 75 6.32 -3.23 39.33
C ILE A 75 5.74 -3.41 40.74
N ARG A 76 5.33 -2.34 41.41
CA ARG A 76 4.72 -2.43 42.75
C ARG A 76 3.23 -2.78 42.73
N LYS A 77 2.65 -3.02 41.54
CA LYS A 77 1.24 -3.41 41.33
C LYS A 77 0.23 -2.47 41.98
N MET A 78 0.58 -1.18 42.10
CA MET A 78 -0.29 -0.17 42.69
C MET A 78 -1.39 0.25 41.70
N SER A 79 -2.56 0.63 42.22
CA SER A 79 -3.55 1.34 41.42
C SER A 79 -2.99 2.70 40.97
N HIS A 80 -3.48 3.26 39.88
CA HIS A 80 -3.04 4.57 39.40
C HIS A 80 -3.21 5.65 40.49
N GLN A 81 -4.29 5.59 41.28
CA GLN A 81 -4.51 6.47 42.43
C GLN A 81 -3.47 6.30 43.53
N ALA A 82 -3.19 5.06 43.94
CA ALA A 82 -2.18 4.80 44.97
C ALA A 82 -0.76 5.20 44.52
N ALA A 83 -0.44 4.98 43.24
CA ALA A 83 0.83 5.42 42.64
C ALA A 83 0.94 6.95 42.60
N CYS A 84 -0.12 7.67 42.22
CA CYS A 84 -0.18 9.13 42.26
C CYS A 84 -0.04 9.65 43.69
N ALA A 85 -0.80 9.10 44.65
CA ALA A 85 -0.77 9.51 46.05
C ALA A 85 0.60 9.28 46.71
N MET A 86 1.29 8.18 46.38
CA MET A 86 2.65 7.94 46.87
C MET A 86 3.67 8.92 46.27
N TYR A 87 3.46 9.31 45.01
CA TYR A 87 4.35 10.21 44.30
C TYR A 87 4.14 11.69 44.66
N SER A 88 2.91 12.05 45.02
CA SER A 88 2.51 13.40 45.43
C SER A 88 2.22 13.42 46.93
N ASN A 89 3.15 13.96 47.73
CA ASN A 89 2.96 14.12 49.16
C ASN A 89 1.97 15.29 49.45
N SER A 90 0.71 15.12 49.05
CA SER A 90 -0.51 15.81 49.51
C SER A 90 -1.72 15.38 48.64
N ASN A 91 -2.66 14.68 49.28
CA ASN A 91 -4.08 14.55 48.96
C ASN A 91 -4.50 14.37 47.48
N TYR A 92 -4.33 13.16 46.95
CA TYR A 92 -5.13 12.70 45.81
C TYR A 92 -5.82 11.37 46.15
N ILE A 93 -6.86 11.46 47.00
CA ILE A 93 -7.91 10.45 47.12
C ILE A 93 -9.15 11.07 46.51
N SER A 94 -9.68 10.46 45.44
CA SER A 94 -11.10 10.59 45.13
C SER A 94 -11.62 9.24 44.65
N ASP A 95 -12.39 8.61 45.52
CA ASP A 95 -13.07 7.35 45.28
C ASP A 95 -13.88 7.35 43.99
N LEU A 96 -13.94 6.16 43.39
CA LEU A 96 -14.98 5.76 42.45
C LEU A 96 -16.31 5.68 43.20
N THR A 97 -16.98 6.82 43.32
CA THR A 97 -18.44 6.91 43.42
C THR A 97 -18.94 7.54 42.11
N PRO A 98 -20.18 7.21 41.65
CA PRO A 98 -20.67 7.60 40.34
C PRO A 98 -20.45 9.10 40.18
N THR A 99 -19.82 9.48 39.06
CA THR A 99 -19.55 10.88 38.75
C THR A 99 -20.85 11.68 38.83
N THR A 100 -21.12 12.29 39.98
CA THR A 100 -21.57 13.68 39.99
C THR A 100 -20.40 14.45 39.42
N PHE A 101 -20.63 14.99 38.24
CA PHE A 101 -19.60 15.64 37.44
C PHE A 101 -19.02 16.79 38.27
N GLU A 102 -17.74 16.70 38.63
CA GLU A 102 -17.01 17.92 38.89
C GLU A 102 -16.71 18.56 37.53
N ASN A 103 -17.44 19.64 37.26
CA ASN A 103 -17.20 20.56 36.16
C ASN A 103 -15.71 20.91 36.06
N SER A 104 -14.98 20.31 35.12
CA SER A 104 -13.66 20.82 34.71
C SER A 104 -13.76 22.12 33.89
N ASN A 105 -14.83 22.89 34.08
CA ASN A 105 -15.21 24.08 33.33
C ASN A 105 -15.45 25.30 34.23
N VAL A 106 -14.91 25.33 35.45
CA VAL A 106 -14.93 26.55 36.26
C VAL A 106 -13.71 27.38 35.86
N PRO A 107 -13.88 28.55 35.22
CA PRO A 107 -12.75 29.38 34.87
C PRO A 107 -12.09 29.95 36.14
N ASP A 108 -10.79 30.24 36.09
CA ASP A 108 -10.00 30.88 37.18
C ASP A 108 -10.46 32.33 37.42
N VAL A 109 -11.67 32.48 37.92
CA VAL A 109 -12.41 33.74 38.06
C VAL A 109 -12.87 33.84 39.51
N GLU A 110 -12.22 34.73 40.26
CA GLU A 110 -12.57 35.06 41.66
C GLU A 110 -13.86 35.88 41.72
N ASN A 111 -14.12 36.72 40.70
CA ASN A 111 -15.33 37.53 40.60
C ASN A 111 -15.96 37.38 39.21
N LEU A 112 -16.99 36.54 39.12
CA LEU A 112 -17.65 36.20 37.87
C LEU A 112 -18.41 37.37 37.26
N ASP A 113 -19.07 38.19 38.08
CA ASP A 113 -19.84 39.35 37.60
C ASP A 113 -18.91 40.40 37.00
N LEU A 114 -17.76 40.64 37.64
CA LEU A 114 -16.74 41.55 37.10
C LEU A 114 -16.13 40.99 35.81
N TRP A 115 -15.79 39.70 35.76
CA TRP A 115 -15.28 39.09 34.54
C TRP A 115 -16.31 39.18 33.39
N GLN A 116 -17.59 38.91 33.66
CA GLN A 116 -18.66 39.01 32.67
C GLN A 116 -18.85 40.45 32.19
N LYS A 117 -18.82 41.43 33.09
CA LYS A 117 -18.92 42.85 32.73
C LYS A 117 -17.80 43.27 31.78
N GLU A 118 -16.55 43.00 32.16
CA GLU A 118 -15.37 43.35 31.37
C GLU A 118 -15.30 42.59 30.04
N ALA A 119 -15.71 41.31 30.04
CA ALA A 119 -15.80 40.51 28.83
C ALA A 119 -16.84 41.07 27.84
N ASN A 120 -18.02 41.45 28.31
CA ASN A 120 -19.05 42.07 27.48
C ASN A 120 -18.60 43.42 26.93
N GLU A 121 -18.01 44.28 27.78
CA GLU A 121 -17.49 45.57 27.35
C GLU A 121 -16.37 45.41 26.30
N PHE A 122 -15.48 44.43 26.50
CA PHE A 122 -14.44 44.11 25.52
C PHE A 122 -15.01 43.64 24.19
N VAL A 123 -16.05 42.80 24.20
CA VAL A 123 -16.74 42.33 22.99
C VAL A 123 -17.35 43.52 22.25
N GLU A 124 -18.14 44.36 22.92
CA GLU A 124 -18.79 45.52 22.29
C GLU A 124 -17.78 46.51 21.70
N GLN A 125 -16.73 46.85 22.46
CA GLN A 125 -15.67 47.71 21.95
C GLN A 125 -14.95 47.08 20.73
N SER A 126 -14.71 45.77 20.76
CA SER A 126 -14.06 45.06 19.65
C SER A 126 -14.96 45.00 18.41
N ARG A 127 -16.27 44.81 18.57
CA ARG A 127 -17.26 44.88 17.48
C ARG A 127 -17.21 46.24 16.82
N HIS A 128 -17.39 47.32 17.60
CA HIS A 128 -17.30 48.68 17.05
C HIS A 128 -16.00 48.94 16.30
N ARG A 129 -14.86 48.49 16.84
CA ARG A 129 -13.56 48.64 16.16
C ARG A 129 -13.46 47.88 14.84
N LEU A 130 -14.10 46.71 14.72
CA LEU A 130 -14.10 45.95 13.47
C LEU A 130 -14.79 46.73 12.34
N TRP A 131 -15.87 47.44 12.66
CA TRP A 131 -16.64 48.24 11.70
C TRP A 131 -16.05 49.64 11.42
N ASN A 132 -15.15 50.14 12.27
CA ASN A 132 -14.59 51.51 12.18
C ASN A 132 -13.46 51.71 11.13
N ASN A 133 -13.36 50.90 10.09
CA ASN A 133 -12.47 51.06 8.93
C ASN A 133 -10.96 51.35 9.21
N ALA A 134 -10.46 51.03 10.41
CA ALA A 134 -9.04 51.14 10.74
C ALA A 134 -8.21 50.10 9.95
N PRO A 135 -6.89 50.32 9.71
CA PRO A 135 -6.10 49.46 8.82
C PRO A 135 -6.14 47.96 9.15
N LEU A 136 -6.00 47.58 10.42
CA LEU A 136 -6.10 46.17 10.83
C LEU A 136 -7.54 45.64 10.72
N SER A 137 -8.53 46.47 11.09
CA SER A 137 -9.94 46.11 10.99
C SER A 137 -10.34 45.82 9.55
N ALA A 138 -9.91 46.65 8.59
CA ALA A 138 -10.15 46.41 7.16
C ALA A 138 -9.54 45.08 6.68
N ILE A 139 -8.31 44.73 7.11
CA ILE A 139 -7.68 43.46 6.77
C ILE A 139 -8.45 42.26 7.34
N ILE A 140 -8.87 42.35 8.61
CA ILE A 140 -9.64 41.28 9.27
C ILE A 140 -11.01 41.15 8.60
N PHE A 141 -11.69 42.25 8.37
CA PHE A 141 -13.01 42.33 7.75
C PHE A 141 -12.99 41.74 6.34
N GLN A 142 -12.05 42.17 5.49
CA GLN A 142 -11.82 41.58 4.17
C GLN A 142 -11.47 40.09 4.27
N GLY A 143 -10.72 39.69 5.30
CA GLY A 143 -10.38 38.29 5.57
C GLY A 143 -11.57 37.40 5.95
N LEU A 144 -12.59 37.95 6.61
CA LEU A 144 -13.85 37.27 6.94
C LEU A 144 -14.72 37.10 5.69
N HIS A 145 -14.87 38.15 4.87
CA HIS A 145 -15.58 38.04 3.59
C HIS A 145 -14.92 37.09 2.60
N LYS A 146 -13.58 37.09 2.55
CA LYS A 146 -12.82 36.09 1.78
C LYS A 146 -13.06 34.65 2.27
N ARG A 147 -13.70 34.43 3.41
CA ARG A 147 -14.11 33.10 3.90
C ARG A 147 -15.61 32.82 3.67
N GLY A 148 -16.32 33.72 2.99
CA GLY A 148 -17.75 33.58 2.72
C GLY A 148 -18.68 34.08 3.82
N LEU A 149 -18.16 34.66 4.90
CA LEU A 149 -19.01 35.19 5.98
C LEU A 149 -19.66 36.51 5.54
N THR A 150 -20.98 36.61 5.69
CA THR A 150 -21.77 37.82 5.42
C THR A 150 -21.74 38.81 6.59
N ASP A 151 -22.10 40.06 6.34
CA ASP A 151 -22.24 41.10 7.37
C ASP A 151 -23.21 40.69 8.49
N GLU A 152 -24.29 40.00 8.11
CA GLU A 152 -25.29 39.48 9.04
C GLU A 152 -24.67 38.41 9.96
N THR A 153 -23.91 37.46 9.40
CA THR A 153 -23.21 36.42 10.19
C THR A 153 -22.16 37.04 11.11
N ILE A 154 -21.35 37.99 10.61
CA ILE A 154 -20.34 38.71 11.40
C ILE A 154 -20.99 39.42 12.60
N THR A 155 -22.14 40.06 12.37
CA THR A 155 -22.91 40.77 13.39
C THR A 155 -23.56 39.82 14.40
N LYS A 156 -24.16 38.73 13.91
CA LYS A 156 -24.84 37.70 14.71
C LYS A 156 -23.90 37.05 15.72
N PHE A 157 -22.66 36.76 15.31
CA PHE A 157 -21.66 36.11 16.16
C PHE A 157 -20.76 37.09 16.93
N SER A 158 -21.07 38.39 16.93
CA SER A 158 -20.32 39.40 17.69
C SER A 158 -18.82 39.41 17.38
N LEU A 159 -18.43 39.13 16.13
CA LEU A 159 -17.01 39.16 15.75
C LEU A 159 -16.46 40.58 15.88
N GLY A 160 -15.22 40.68 16.34
CA GLY A 160 -14.60 41.97 16.67
C GLY A 160 -13.12 42.06 16.32
N CYS A 161 -12.55 43.25 16.43
CA CYS A 161 -11.14 43.52 16.22
C CYS A 161 -10.53 44.12 17.49
N ASN A 162 -9.48 43.47 18.02
CA ASN A 162 -8.61 44.10 18.99
C ASN A 162 -7.43 44.75 18.27
N SER A 163 -7.40 46.08 18.27
CA SER A 163 -6.48 46.86 17.44
C SER A 163 -5.05 46.96 17.97
N LYS A 164 -4.78 46.55 19.21
CA LYS A 164 -3.44 46.57 19.82
C LYS A 164 -3.32 45.55 20.95
N HIS A 165 -2.09 45.21 21.34
CA HIS A 165 -1.85 44.41 22.54
C HIS A 165 -2.22 45.21 23.79
N LEU A 166 -2.99 44.61 24.70
CA LEU A 166 -3.29 45.20 26.00
C LEU A 166 -2.72 44.32 27.13
N TRP A 167 -2.29 44.98 28.19
CA TRP A 167 -1.77 44.35 29.40
C TRP A 167 -2.46 45.00 30.61
N VAL A 168 -3.49 44.34 31.12
CA VAL A 168 -4.31 44.83 32.24
C VAL A 168 -4.04 44.01 33.50
N LYS A 169 -4.37 44.53 34.68
CA LYS A 169 -4.22 43.69 35.89
C LYS A 169 -5.28 42.59 35.84
N ARG A 170 -4.90 41.39 36.29
CA ARG A 170 -5.82 40.24 36.33
C ARG A 170 -7.06 40.52 37.19
N THR A 171 -6.86 41.20 38.31
CA THR A 171 -7.92 41.58 39.27
C THR A 171 -8.95 42.53 38.66
N ASP A 172 -8.55 43.39 37.70
CA ASP A 172 -9.46 44.31 37.03
C ASP A 172 -10.48 43.53 36.17
N TRP A 173 -10.12 42.32 35.74
CA TRP A 173 -10.96 41.38 35.01
C TRP A 173 -11.62 40.31 35.91
N GLY A 174 -11.59 40.48 37.24
CA GLY A 174 -12.14 39.50 38.17
C GLY A 174 -11.37 38.16 38.23
N LEU A 175 -10.11 38.14 37.77
CA LEU A 175 -9.25 36.96 37.78
C LEU A 175 -8.29 36.97 38.98
N SER A 176 -7.93 35.76 39.43
CA SER A 176 -7.02 35.54 40.54
C SER A 176 -5.65 36.17 40.32
N LYS A 177 -5.07 36.71 41.40
CA LYS A 177 -3.71 37.28 41.37
C LYS A 177 -2.68 36.16 41.20
N ILE A 178 -1.94 36.20 40.10
CA ILE A 178 -0.82 35.29 39.83
C ILE A 178 0.48 36.08 39.87
N LEU A 179 1.48 35.61 40.60
CA LEU A 179 2.83 36.18 40.60
C LEU A 179 3.71 35.44 39.58
N ASN A 180 4.63 36.15 38.93
CA ASN A 180 5.68 35.53 38.12
C ASN A 180 6.84 35.02 39.01
N ASP A 181 7.83 34.36 38.41
CA ASP A 181 8.99 33.80 39.12
C ASP A 181 9.84 34.87 39.85
N TYR A 182 9.58 36.16 39.60
CA TYR A 182 10.24 37.32 40.21
C TYR A 182 9.37 38.02 41.28
N GLY A 183 8.21 37.45 41.63
CA GLY A 183 7.30 38.00 42.64
C GLY A 183 6.43 39.17 42.18
N GLU A 184 6.43 39.50 40.88
CA GLU A 184 5.62 40.57 40.30
C GLU A 184 4.26 40.03 39.83
N GLN A 185 3.22 40.85 39.91
CA GLN A 185 1.88 40.46 39.46
C GLN A 185 1.83 40.31 37.93
N LYS A 186 1.52 39.08 37.49
CA LYS A 186 1.30 38.76 36.08
C LYS A 186 0.07 39.51 35.57
N LYS A 187 0.25 40.29 34.51
CA LYS A 187 -0.84 41.00 33.82
C LYS A 187 -1.61 40.03 32.91
N LEU A 188 -2.91 40.30 32.71
CA LEU A 188 -3.70 39.66 31.66
C LEU A 188 -3.29 40.28 30.32
N TRP A 189 -2.83 39.43 29.41
CA TRP A 189 -2.50 39.81 28.06
C TRP A 189 -3.68 39.57 27.12
N THR A 190 -4.09 40.58 26.37
CA THR A 190 -5.02 40.43 25.25
C THR A 190 -4.31 40.85 23.95
N PRO A 191 -4.02 39.91 23.04
CA PRO A 191 -3.23 40.21 21.86
C PRO A 191 -4.01 41.00 20.81
N GLN A 192 -3.29 41.69 19.91
CA GLN A 192 -3.87 42.28 18.71
C GLN A 192 -4.39 41.17 17.77
N GLY A 193 -5.60 41.30 17.25
CA GLY A 193 -6.18 40.30 16.33
C GLY A 193 -7.70 40.26 16.25
N LEU A 194 -8.23 39.25 15.55
CA LEU A 194 -9.67 38.98 15.43
C LEU A 194 -10.18 38.38 16.74
N VAL A 195 -11.22 38.97 17.32
CA VAL A 195 -11.92 38.51 18.51
C VAL A 195 -13.10 37.63 18.09
N ILE A 196 -13.14 36.41 18.63
CA ILE A 196 -14.17 35.39 18.38
C ILE A 196 -14.79 35.03 19.74
N PRO A 197 -15.91 35.66 20.12
CA PRO A 197 -16.62 35.32 21.34
C PRO A 197 -17.48 34.05 21.16
N LEU A 198 -17.73 33.34 22.26
CA LEU A 198 -18.81 32.36 22.38
C LEU A 198 -19.80 32.90 23.41
N ILE A 199 -20.99 33.26 22.95
CA ILE A 199 -22.07 33.77 23.77
C ILE A 199 -23.16 32.70 23.80
N VAL A 200 -23.56 32.29 25.01
CA VAL A 200 -24.63 31.30 25.24
C VAL A 200 -25.60 31.91 26.23
N ASP A 201 -26.88 31.99 25.86
CA ASP A 201 -27.96 32.58 26.66
C ASP A 201 -27.63 34.00 27.17
N GLY A 202 -27.06 34.83 26.29
CA GLY A 202 -26.66 36.20 26.63
C GLY A 202 -25.41 36.34 27.52
N THR A 203 -24.77 35.22 27.88
CA THR A 203 -23.54 35.23 28.70
C THR A 203 -22.31 34.89 27.88
N VAL A 204 -21.22 35.64 28.07
CA VAL A 204 -19.94 35.34 27.41
C VAL A 204 -19.34 34.12 28.10
N LYS A 205 -19.29 32.98 27.40
CA LYS A 205 -18.64 31.77 27.92
C LYS A 205 -17.16 31.73 27.56
N ARG A 206 -16.77 32.33 26.43
CA ARG A 206 -15.42 32.21 25.89
C ARG A 206 -15.02 33.45 25.09
N LEU A 207 -13.80 33.91 25.27
CA LEU A 207 -13.15 34.90 24.40
C LEU A 207 -11.87 34.31 23.82
N ARG A 208 -11.86 34.16 22.49
CA ARG A 208 -10.71 33.63 21.75
C ARG A 208 -10.26 34.66 20.73
N LEU A 209 -8.95 34.83 20.60
CA LEU A 209 -8.35 35.73 19.63
C LEU A 209 -7.57 34.95 18.59
N ARG A 210 -7.79 35.26 17.32
CA ARG A 210 -7.00 34.78 16.19
C ARG A 210 -5.97 35.84 15.82
N LEU A 211 -4.70 35.48 15.92
CA LEU A 211 -3.57 36.37 15.64
C LEU A 211 -3.30 36.45 14.13
N SER A 212 -2.78 37.59 13.66
CA SER A 212 -2.27 37.71 12.29
C SER A 212 -0.97 36.92 12.13
N ALA A 213 -0.65 36.51 10.89
CA ALA A 213 0.53 35.68 10.62
C ALA A 213 1.86 36.37 10.99
N SER A 214 1.95 37.70 10.83
CA SER A 214 3.11 38.50 11.21
C SER A 214 3.30 38.56 12.73
N VAL A 215 2.22 38.78 13.48
CA VAL A 215 2.23 38.83 14.95
C VAL A 215 2.51 37.43 15.54
N ALA A 216 1.92 36.37 14.98
CA ALA A 216 2.17 35.00 15.42
C ALA A 216 3.64 34.56 15.22
N LYS A 217 4.34 35.11 14.21
CA LYS A 217 5.75 34.84 13.93
C LYS A 217 6.69 35.61 14.87
N GLN A 218 6.39 36.88 15.12
CA GLN A 218 7.15 37.74 16.07
C GLN A 218 6.99 37.27 17.53
N GLU A 219 5.78 36.85 17.92
CA GLU A 219 5.45 36.40 19.28
C GLU A 219 5.60 34.88 19.48
N SER A 220 6.30 34.20 18.57
CA SER A 220 6.46 32.74 18.58
C SER A 220 7.05 32.18 19.89
N LYS A 221 7.85 33.01 20.61
CA LYS A 221 8.40 32.71 21.94
C LYS A 221 7.34 32.50 23.03
N TYR A 222 6.16 33.11 22.92
CA TYR A 222 5.07 33.04 23.92
C TYR A 222 3.95 32.07 23.53
N LEU A 223 3.81 31.74 22.25
CA LEU A 223 2.68 30.97 21.72
C LEU A 223 3.05 29.59 21.18
N ASN A 224 4.34 29.21 21.15
CA ASN A 224 4.82 27.98 20.53
C ASN A 224 4.24 27.76 19.11
N GLY A 225 4.09 28.85 18.33
CA GLY A 225 3.55 28.81 16.96
C GLY A 225 2.02 28.70 16.83
N LYS A 226 1.24 28.77 17.92
CA LYS A 226 -0.23 28.70 17.88
C LYS A 226 -0.87 29.98 17.31
N LYS A 227 -1.86 29.81 16.42
CA LYS A 227 -2.62 30.91 15.75
C LYS A 227 -3.76 31.48 16.59
N TYR A 228 -4.22 30.75 17.60
CA TYR A 228 -5.33 31.13 18.47
C TYR A 228 -4.86 31.28 19.92
N PHE A 229 -5.40 32.29 20.60
CA PHE A 229 -5.14 32.59 22.01
C PHE A 229 -6.47 32.63 22.78
N LEU A 230 -6.55 31.91 23.90
CA LEU A 230 -7.73 31.88 24.77
C LEU A 230 -7.51 32.84 25.95
N ILE A 231 -8.41 33.82 26.15
CA ILE A 231 -8.31 34.76 27.27
C ILE A 231 -8.55 34.01 28.60
N SER A 232 -7.75 34.32 29.63
CA SER A 232 -7.93 33.73 30.97
C SER A 232 -9.34 33.99 31.51
N GLY A 233 -9.94 32.98 32.15
CA GLY A 233 -11.34 33.01 32.58
C GLY A 233 -12.35 32.60 31.49
N SER A 234 -11.90 32.31 30.28
CA SER A 234 -12.73 31.70 29.25
C SER A 234 -12.89 30.19 29.44
N SER A 235 -14.07 29.66 29.14
CA SER A 235 -14.35 28.22 29.09
C SER A 235 -13.64 27.54 27.91
N THR A 236 -13.39 26.24 28.02
CA THR A 236 -12.82 25.41 26.93
C THR A 236 -13.89 24.67 26.14
N VAL A 237 -15.18 24.87 26.47
CA VAL A 237 -16.29 24.23 25.76
C VAL A 237 -16.22 24.48 24.25
N PRO A 238 -16.58 23.46 23.43
CA PRO A 238 -16.67 23.62 21.99
C PRO A 238 -17.84 24.56 21.64
N MET A 239 -17.77 25.14 20.44
CA MET A 239 -18.90 25.88 19.88
C MET A 239 -19.87 24.86 19.27
N VAL A 240 -21.15 24.96 19.64
CA VAL A 240 -22.24 24.13 19.11
C VAL A 240 -23.30 25.07 18.57
N LEU A 241 -23.66 24.90 17.29
CA LEU A 241 -24.61 25.76 16.58
C LEU A 241 -25.73 24.90 15.97
N GLY A 242 -27.00 25.27 16.19
CA GLY A 242 -28.17 24.56 15.65
C GLY A 242 -28.68 23.42 16.55
N ASP A 243 -29.91 22.95 16.25
CA ASP A 243 -30.66 22.00 17.09
C ASP A 243 -31.14 20.73 16.35
N SER A 244 -30.55 20.44 15.18
CA SER A 244 -30.82 19.23 14.40
C SER A 244 -30.27 17.97 15.06
N ASN A 245 -30.84 16.80 14.73
CA ASN A 245 -30.30 15.50 15.15
C ASN A 245 -29.22 14.96 14.19
N ILE A 246 -28.82 15.75 13.19
CA ILE A 246 -27.71 15.46 12.28
C ILE A 246 -26.58 16.41 12.60
N PHE A 247 -25.39 15.88 12.82
CA PHE A 247 -24.24 16.65 13.28
C PHE A 247 -23.17 16.74 12.22
N ILE A 248 -22.45 17.86 12.17
CA ILE A 248 -21.16 17.96 11.48
C ILE A 248 -20.09 18.50 12.42
N ILE A 249 -18.89 17.91 12.38
CA ILE A 249 -17.77 18.28 13.24
C ILE A 249 -16.65 18.86 12.39
N VAL A 250 -16.21 20.08 12.75
CA VAL A 250 -15.12 20.83 12.12
C VAL A 250 -14.11 21.33 13.15
N GLU A 251 -12.94 21.76 12.70
CA GLU A 251 -11.88 22.24 13.59
C GLU A 251 -12.07 23.71 14.02
N SER A 252 -12.35 24.62 13.08
CA SER A 252 -12.39 26.06 13.36
C SER A 252 -13.80 26.58 13.61
N GLU A 253 -13.92 27.56 14.51
CA GLU A 253 -15.18 28.31 14.72
C GLU A 253 -15.64 29.07 13.48
N LEU A 254 -14.72 29.59 12.65
CA LEU A 254 -15.10 30.31 11.44
C LEU A 254 -15.74 29.38 10.40
N ASP A 255 -15.25 28.14 10.29
CA ASP A 255 -15.87 27.13 9.41
C ASP A 255 -17.25 26.74 9.93
N ALA A 256 -17.42 26.65 11.26
CA ALA A 256 -18.73 26.40 11.83
C ALA A 256 -19.73 27.54 11.59
N MET A 257 -19.28 28.79 11.64
CA MET A 257 -20.12 29.95 11.30
C MET A 257 -20.53 29.94 9.83
N LEU A 258 -19.60 29.61 8.91
CA LEU A 258 -19.90 29.44 7.50
C LEU A 258 -20.91 28.30 7.26
N LEU A 259 -20.72 27.15 7.90
CA LEU A 259 -21.65 26.03 7.79
C LEU A 259 -23.01 26.34 8.38
N HIS A 260 -23.06 27.06 9.49
CA HIS A 260 -24.32 27.51 10.06
C HIS A 260 -25.03 28.51 9.14
N GLN A 261 -24.28 29.41 8.49
CA GLN A 261 -24.83 30.35 7.50
C GLN A 261 -25.45 29.61 6.32
N GLU A 262 -24.77 28.61 5.78
CA GLU A 262 -25.18 27.94 4.54
C GLU A 262 -26.16 26.76 4.77
N ALA A 263 -26.08 26.09 5.92
CA ALA A 263 -26.79 24.83 6.20
C ALA A 263 -27.20 24.63 7.68
N GLY A 264 -27.31 25.71 8.46
CA GLY A 264 -27.68 25.64 9.89
C GLY A 264 -29.11 25.15 10.15
N ASP A 265 -29.99 25.18 9.14
CA ASP A 265 -31.33 24.59 9.16
C ASP A 265 -31.31 23.06 9.06
N LEU A 266 -30.24 22.48 8.51
CA LEU A 266 -30.11 21.03 8.29
C LEU A 266 -29.31 20.34 9.40
N LEU A 267 -28.38 21.04 10.03
CA LEU A 267 -27.32 20.46 10.85
C LEU A 267 -27.17 21.14 12.22
N THR A 268 -26.72 20.37 13.20
CA THR A 268 -26.01 20.88 14.37
C THR A 268 -24.50 20.83 14.12
N ILE A 269 -23.85 21.98 14.10
CA ILE A 269 -22.43 22.12 13.81
C ILE A 269 -21.62 22.21 15.11
N ILE A 270 -20.54 21.44 15.20
CA ILE A 270 -19.62 21.44 16.34
C ILE A 270 -18.24 21.89 15.86
N ALA A 271 -17.73 23.01 16.39
CA ALA A 271 -16.32 23.39 16.26
C ALA A 271 -15.52 23.02 17.51
N LEU A 272 -14.53 22.15 17.34
CA LEU A 272 -13.70 21.66 18.44
C LEU A 272 -12.68 22.70 18.90
N GLY A 273 -12.21 23.58 18.01
CA GLY A 273 -11.26 24.64 18.32
C GLY A 273 -9.83 24.19 18.66
N SER A 274 -9.59 22.89 18.83
CA SER A 274 -8.30 22.20 18.74
C SER A 274 -8.51 20.68 18.73
N VAL A 275 -7.58 19.93 18.14
CA VAL A 275 -7.61 18.45 18.03
C VAL A 275 -7.68 17.70 19.38
N GLN A 276 -7.38 18.37 20.50
CA GLN A 276 -7.29 17.76 21.83
C GLN A 276 -8.51 18.00 22.75
N ILE A 277 -9.45 18.86 22.37
CA ILE A 277 -10.62 19.17 23.22
C ILE A 277 -11.64 18.03 23.12
N LYS A 278 -11.98 17.43 24.27
CA LYS A 278 -13.01 16.39 24.36
C LYS A 278 -14.38 17.04 24.53
N PRO A 279 -15.45 16.51 23.90
CA PRO A 279 -16.82 16.91 24.19
C PRO A 279 -17.08 16.81 25.70
N ASP A 280 -17.80 17.78 26.26
CA ASP A 280 -18.35 17.62 27.60
C ASP A 280 -19.39 16.49 27.60
N ASN A 281 -19.81 16.05 28.79
CA ASN A 281 -20.70 14.91 28.90
C ASN A 281 -22.10 15.18 28.30
N VAL A 282 -22.58 16.43 28.35
CA VAL A 282 -23.85 16.84 27.71
C VAL A 282 -23.77 16.66 26.20
N LEU A 283 -22.68 17.11 25.58
CA LEU A 283 -22.44 16.95 24.15
C LEU A 283 -22.18 15.48 23.78
N LYS A 284 -21.52 14.69 24.64
CA LYS A 284 -21.37 13.24 24.42
C LYS A 284 -22.73 12.54 24.35
N ASP A 285 -23.65 12.90 25.24
CA ASP A 285 -24.98 12.27 25.27
C ASP A 285 -25.81 12.68 24.04
N LYS A 286 -25.75 13.95 23.61
CA LYS A 286 -26.32 14.38 22.32
C LYS A 286 -25.73 13.63 21.14
N LEU A 287 -24.41 13.47 21.07
CA LEU A 287 -23.74 12.75 19.98
C LEU A 287 -24.05 11.25 19.97
N ARG A 288 -24.26 10.62 21.14
CA ARG A 288 -24.71 9.22 21.23
C ARG A 288 -26.09 9.01 20.66
N GLN A 289 -26.95 10.02 20.74
CA GLN A 289 -28.33 10.00 20.22
C GLN A 289 -28.44 10.55 18.79
N ALA A 290 -27.34 11.08 18.24
CA ALA A 290 -27.32 11.63 16.90
C ALA A 290 -27.76 10.60 15.86
N ARG A 291 -28.53 11.03 14.86
CA ARG A 291 -28.89 10.16 13.73
C ARG A 291 -27.68 9.92 12.83
N LEU A 292 -26.89 10.95 12.58
CA LEU A 292 -25.70 10.93 11.73
C LEU A 292 -24.71 11.97 12.24
N ILE A 293 -23.42 11.64 12.24
CA ILE A 293 -22.35 12.59 12.57
C ILE A 293 -21.35 12.62 11.41
N LEU A 294 -21.32 13.71 10.64
CA LEU A 294 -20.34 13.94 9.59
C LEU A 294 -19.04 14.49 10.20
N ILE A 295 -17.91 13.81 9.98
CA ILE A 295 -16.60 14.22 10.49
C ILE A 295 -15.80 14.87 9.35
N SER A 296 -15.60 16.19 9.45
CA SER A 296 -14.95 17.04 8.45
C SER A 296 -13.83 17.89 9.08
N LEU A 297 -12.84 17.21 9.66
CA LEU A 297 -11.66 17.86 10.26
C LEU A 297 -10.60 18.20 9.19
N ASP A 298 -9.71 19.14 9.49
CA ASP A 298 -8.65 19.62 8.59
C ASP A 298 -7.79 18.45 8.06
N SER A 299 -7.43 18.49 6.77
CA SER A 299 -6.69 17.44 6.07
C SER A 299 -5.16 17.58 6.10
N ASP A 300 -4.58 18.34 7.04
CA ASP A 300 -3.12 18.52 7.13
C ASP A 300 -2.39 17.43 7.95
N ASP A 301 -1.06 17.36 7.83
CA ASP A 301 -0.19 16.37 8.49
C ASP A 301 -0.41 16.28 10.03
N ALA A 302 -0.93 17.34 10.66
CA ALA A 302 -1.25 17.37 12.08
C ALA A 302 -2.64 16.79 12.39
N GLY A 303 -3.63 16.96 11.49
CA GLY A 303 -4.96 16.36 11.57
C GLY A 303 -4.99 14.85 11.24
N ILE A 304 -4.09 14.39 10.38
CA ILE A 304 -3.98 12.98 9.93
C ILE A 304 -3.55 12.03 11.08
N ILE A 305 -2.83 12.53 12.09
CA ILE A 305 -2.34 11.72 13.22
C ILE A 305 -3.47 11.51 14.26
N ALA A 306 -4.25 10.46 14.04
CA ALA A 306 -5.08 9.77 15.04
C ALA A 306 -6.35 10.47 15.58
N SER A 307 -6.82 11.59 15.01
CA SER A 307 -7.98 12.34 15.54
C SER A 307 -9.33 11.73 15.11
N TRP A 308 -9.61 11.61 13.81
CA TRP A 308 -10.92 11.13 13.30
C TRP A 308 -11.16 9.63 13.55
N LYS A 309 -10.12 8.78 13.54
CA LYS A 309 -10.25 7.34 13.88
C LYS A 309 -10.80 7.12 15.28
N LYS A 310 -10.59 8.06 16.21
CA LYS A 310 -11.18 7.99 17.56
C LYS A 310 -12.69 8.24 17.51
N TRP A 311 -13.15 9.18 16.71
CA TRP A 311 -14.57 9.49 16.53
C TRP A 311 -15.33 8.31 15.94
N LEU A 312 -14.80 7.70 14.87
CA LEU A 312 -15.41 6.51 14.25
C LEU A 312 -15.47 5.29 15.20
N LYS A 313 -14.47 5.14 16.10
CA LYS A 313 -14.47 4.08 17.11
C LYS A 313 -15.42 4.34 18.28
N GLN A 314 -15.63 5.61 18.62
CA GLN A 314 -16.41 6.01 19.79
C GLN A 314 -17.91 6.17 19.47
N TYR A 315 -18.25 6.56 18.25
CA TYR A 315 -19.61 6.86 17.82
C TYR A 315 -19.94 6.06 16.54
N PRO A 316 -20.77 5.00 16.61
CA PRO A 316 -21.07 4.13 15.46
C PRO A 316 -21.75 4.85 14.28
N ASN A 317 -22.49 5.92 14.58
CA ASN A 317 -23.18 6.82 13.67
C ASN A 317 -22.25 7.91 13.07
N ALA A 318 -20.98 7.96 13.47
CA ALA A 318 -20.01 8.87 12.88
C ALA A 318 -19.50 8.34 11.53
N LYS A 319 -19.50 9.21 10.53
CA LYS A 319 -19.08 8.95 9.15
C LYS A 319 -18.09 10.02 8.72
N ARG A 320 -17.01 9.61 8.06
CA ARG A 320 -16.03 10.55 7.53
C ARG A 320 -16.63 11.26 6.31
N TRP A 321 -16.58 12.58 6.29
CA TRP A 321 -17.05 13.40 5.17
C TRP A 321 -16.10 14.57 4.95
N PRO A 322 -15.00 14.36 4.20
CA PRO A 322 -14.00 15.38 4.00
C PRO A 322 -14.49 16.47 3.04
N VAL A 323 -13.90 17.65 3.17
CA VAL A 323 -14.09 18.75 2.23
C VAL A 323 -13.35 18.45 0.93
N VAL A 324 -13.94 18.80 -0.21
CA VAL A 324 -13.29 18.77 -1.53
C VAL A 324 -12.85 20.18 -1.93
N LEU A 325 -11.82 20.30 -2.78
CA LEU A 325 -11.27 21.58 -3.24
C LEU A 325 -10.71 22.46 -2.12
N GLY A 326 -10.00 21.89 -1.15
CA GLY A 326 -9.39 22.66 -0.08
C GLY A 326 -9.11 21.78 1.13
N LYS A 327 -8.64 22.40 2.20
CA LYS A 327 -8.34 21.71 3.47
C LYS A 327 -9.45 21.83 4.52
N ASP A 328 -10.30 22.84 4.41
CA ASP A 328 -11.35 23.21 5.35
C ASP A 328 -12.54 23.85 4.58
N PRO A 329 -13.75 23.94 5.17
CA PRO A 329 -14.92 24.49 4.48
C PRO A 329 -14.71 25.92 3.97
N SER A 330 -14.01 26.78 4.72
CA SER A 330 -13.69 28.14 4.29
C SER A 330 -12.81 28.16 3.03
N ASP A 331 -11.86 27.24 2.90
CA ASP A 331 -10.98 27.15 1.73
C ASP A 331 -11.72 26.58 0.51
N ALA A 332 -12.60 25.60 0.72
CA ALA A 332 -13.41 25.07 -0.35
C ALA A 332 -14.40 26.08 -0.90
N TYR A 333 -15.02 26.89 -0.03
CA TYR A 333 -15.85 28.02 -0.47
C TYR A 333 -15.05 28.99 -1.36
N LYS A 334 -13.81 29.32 -0.97
CA LYS A 334 -12.93 30.19 -1.80
C LYS A 334 -12.62 29.59 -3.16
N ASN A 335 -12.52 28.28 -3.23
CA ASN A 335 -12.27 27.55 -4.47
C ASN A 335 -13.58 27.22 -5.23
N GLY A 336 -14.71 27.83 -4.85
CA GLY A 336 -15.98 27.77 -5.58
C GLY A 336 -16.92 26.63 -5.18
N LEU A 337 -16.64 25.88 -4.11
CA LEU A 337 -17.54 24.81 -3.65
C LEU A 337 -18.83 25.40 -3.05
N ASN A 338 -19.98 24.92 -3.51
CA ASN A 338 -21.26 25.17 -2.86
C ASN A 338 -21.36 24.36 -1.55
N ILE A 339 -21.18 25.04 -0.42
CA ILE A 339 -21.13 24.42 0.91
C ILE A 339 -22.46 23.77 1.29
N ARG A 340 -23.60 24.40 0.98
CA ARG A 340 -24.92 23.84 1.26
C ARG A 340 -25.14 22.53 0.50
N GLN A 341 -24.79 22.49 -0.78
CA GLN A 341 -24.92 21.26 -1.57
C GLN A 341 -23.98 20.16 -1.07
N TRP A 342 -22.73 20.49 -0.70
CA TRP A 342 -21.79 19.53 -0.12
C TRP A 342 -22.30 18.91 1.20
N VAL A 343 -23.01 19.67 2.03
CA VAL A 343 -23.69 19.16 3.22
C VAL A 343 -24.81 18.20 2.85
N ILE A 344 -25.71 18.61 1.94
CA ILE A 344 -26.86 17.82 1.49
C ILE A 344 -26.38 16.47 0.93
N ASP A 345 -25.33 16.50 0.10
CA ASP A 345 -24.69 15.31 -0.46
C ASP A 345 -24.22 14.35 0.64
N GLY A 346 -23.60 14.86 1.70
CA GLY A 346 -23.12 14.03 2.82
C GLY A 346 -24.25 13.41 3.63
N ILE A 347 -25.33 14.14 3.85
CA ILE A 347 -26.53 13.62 4.53
C ILE A 347 -27.16 12.50 3.69
N ASN A 348 -27.40 12.77 2.41
CA ASN A 348 -28.05 11.82 1.50
C ASN A 348 -27.22 10.57 1.28
N TYR A 349 -25.89 10.71 1.17
CA TYR A 349 -24.98 9.59 0.97
C TYR A 349 -25.01 8.58 2.13
N TYR A 350 -25.08 9.05 3.38
CA TYR A 350 -25.07 8.16 4.56
C TYR A 350 -26.44 7.88 5.16
N SER A 351 -27.49 8.60 4.73
CA SER A 351 -28.86 8.44 5.22
C SER A 351 -29.87 8.65 4.08
N PRO A 352 -29.96 7.72 3.10
CA PRO A 352 -30.83 7.85 1.92
C PRO A 352 -32.35 7.77 2.20
N ILE A 353 -32.76 7.42 3.43
CA ILE A 353 -34.19 7.38 3.82
C ILE A 353 -34.64 8.77 4.26
N LEU A 354 -35.10 9.58 3.30
CA LEU A 354 -35.93 10.75 3.55
C LEU A 354 -37.18 10.66 2.66
N ASP A 355 -38.22 10.02 3.20
CA ASP A 355 -39.61 10.27 2.80
C ASP A 355 -40.05 11.65 3.33
N GLU A 356 -40.53 12.47 2.41
CA GLU A 356 -41.61 13.48 2.48
C GLU A 356 -41.73 14.54 3.61
N THR A 357 -40.91 14.59 4.66
CA THR A 357 -41.12 15.61 5.73
C THR A 357 -40.19 16.82 5.72
N VAL A 358 -39.22 16.91 4.81
CA VAL A 358 -38.55 18.18 4.54
C VAL A 358 -39.27 18.82 3.36
N SER A 359 -40.29 19.63 3.67
CA SER A 359 -40.89 20.53 2.69
C SER A 359 -39.82 21.51 2.21
N ILE A 360 -39.07 21.11 1.18
CA ILE A 360 -38.28 22.01 0.36
C ILE A 360 -39.30 22.93 -0.28
N ALA A 361 -39.43 24.15 0.25
CA ALA A 361 -40.04 25.22 -0.49
C ALA A 361 -39.32 25.26 -1.85
N LYS A 362 -40.06 24.89 -2.90
CA LYS A 362 -39.70 25.21 -4.28
C LYS A 362 -39.72 26.73 -4.37
N ASP A 363 -38.61 27.35 -3.96
CA ASP A 363 -38.34 28.70 -4.39
C ASP A 363 -37.82 28.59 -5.82
N THR A 364 -38.75 28.61 -6.77
CA THR A 364 -38.55 28.56 -8.23
C THR A 364 -37.92 29.85 -8.76
N SER A 365 -37.04 30.49 -8.01
CA SER A 365 -36.23 31.59 -8.50
C SER A 365 -34.79 31.42 -8.03
N VAL A 366 -33.91 31.28 -9.01
CA VAL A 366 -32.45 31.14 -8.91
C VAL A 366 -31.97 29.69 -8.67
N GLU A 367 -32.36 28.78 -9.57
CA GLU A 367 -31.36 27.82 -10.07
C GLU A 367 -30.26 28.65 -10.75
N LYS A 368 -29.23 29.07 -10.00
CA LYS A 368 -27.96 29.34 -10.64
C LYS A 368 -27.50 28.00 -11.18
N GLU A 369 -27.61 27.83 -12.49
CA GLU A 369 -26.92 26.80 -13.25
C GLU A 369 -25.54 26.60 -12.60
N VAL A 370 -25.34 25.44 -11.99
CA VAL A 370 -24.00 24.98 -11.68
C VAL A 370 -23.29 24.96 -13.02
N ASP A 371 -22.22 25.73 -13.15
CA ASP A 371 -21.47 25.92 -14.39
C ASP A 371 -21.17 24.56 -15.05
N THR A 372 -21.99 24.17 -16.03
CA THR A 372 -21.93 22.88 -16.73
C THR A 372 -20.81 22.83 -17.77
N THR A 373 -19.82 23.72 -17.66
CA THR A 373 -18.72 23.85 -18.64
C THR A 373 -17.54 22.92 -18.33
N ASP A 374 -17.45 22.31 -17.14
CA ASP A 374 -16.25 21.56 -16.70
C ASP A 374 -16.25 20.05 -16.98
N TYR A 375 -17.41 19.43 -17.23
CA TYR A 375 -17.56 17.99 -17.53
C TYR A 375 -18.97 17.65 -18.06
N ILE A 376 -19.13 16.47 -18.69
CA ILE A 376 -20.40 15.99 -19.24
C ILE A 376 -20.76 14.65 -18.60
N ILE A 377 -21.93 14.55 -17.95
CA ILE A 377 -22.45 13.28 -17.42
C ILE A 377 -23.34 12.61 -18.46
N ILE A 378 -23.01 11.37 -18.81
CA ILE A 378 -23.72 10.52 -19.76
C ILE A 378 -24.51 9.48 -18.96
N LYS A 379 -25.84 9.52 -19.10
CA LYS A 379 -26.79 8.64 -18.38
C LYS A 379 -27.64 7.78 -19.31
N THR A 380 -27.55 7.99 -20.62
CA THR A 380 -28.33 7.26 -21.62
C THR A 380 -27.45 6.81 -22.80
N GLU A 381 -27.87 5.76 -23.50
CA GLU A 381 -27.16 5.22 -24.67
C GLU A 381 -27.06 6.26 -25.82
N VAL A 382 -28.10 7.07 -26.02
CA VAL A 382 -28.09 8.15 -27.03
C VAL A 382 -27.04 9.22 -26.70
N GLN A 383 -26.90 9.59 -25.42
CA GLN A 383 -25.85 10.49 -24.98
C GLN A 383 -24.46 9.87 -25.17
N LEU A 384 -24.33 8.57 -24.93
CA LEU A 384 -23.08 7.85 -25.13
C LEU A 384 -22.65 7.89 -26.59
N LEU A 385 -23.53 7.52 -27.53
CA LEU A 385 -23.26 7.58 -28.96
C LEU A 385 -22.84 8.99 -29.41
N SER A 386 -23.57 10.02 -28.96
CA SER A 386 -23.24 11.42 -29.28
C SER A 386 -21.86 11.82 -28.75
N ALA A 387 -21.50 11.37 -27.55
CA ALA A 387 -20.20 11.67 -26.97
C ALA A 387 -19.05 10.94 -27.69
N ILE A 388 -19.29 9.70 -28.13
CA ILE A 388 -18.33 8.91 -28.90
C ILE A 388 -17.99 9.58 -30.23
N VAL A 389 -18.97 10.09 -30.95
CA VAL A 389 -18.76 10.85 -32.19
C VAL A 389 -17.85 12.07 -31.95
N LYS A 390 -18.01 12.76 -30.82
CA LYS A 390 -17.16 13.91 -30.46
C LYS A 390 -15.71 13.50 -30.15
N LEU A 391 -15.48 12.26 -29.72
CA LEU A 391 -14.15 11.74 -29.39
C LEU A 391 -13.36 11.22 -30.59
N GLN A 392 -14.02 10.88 -31.71
CA GLN A 392 -13.37 10.31 -32.90
C GLN A 392 -12.28 11.21 -33.52
N GLY A 393 -12.31 12.53 -33.26
CA GLY A 393 -11.25 13.45 -33.68
C GLY A 393 -10.01 13.47 -32.77
N SER A 394 -10.03 12.76 -31.63
CA SER A 394 -8.94 12.81 -30.65
C SER A 394 -7.86 11.78 -30.98
N LYS A 395 -6.59 12.18 -30.86
CA LYS A 395 -5.45 11.25 -31.00
C LYS A 395 -5.11 10.51 -29.70
N ILE A 396 -5.50 11.08 -28.56
CA ILE A 396 -5.19 10.54 -27.24
C ILE A 396 -6.39 10.73 -26.32
N ILE A 397 -6.72 9.72 -25.52
CA ILE A 397 -7.76 9.81 -24.49
C ILE A 397 -7.27 9.20 -23.19
N GLY A 398 -7.57 9.83 -22.05
CA GLY A 398 -7.35 9.26 -20.73
C GLY A 398 -8.60 8.55 -20.25
N ILE A 399 -8.48 7.33 -19.71
CA ILE A 399 -9.62 6.54 -19.26
C ILE A 399 -9.43 6.10 -17.81
N GLY A 400 -10.48 6.30 -17.01
CA GLY A 400 -10.61 5.82 -15.64
C GLY A 400 -11.81 4.90 -15.49
N ILE A 401 -11.74 3.97 -14.54
CA ILE A 401 -12.83 3.05 -14.20
C ILE A 401 -12.98 3.03 -12.69
N GLU A 402 -14.21 3.20 -12.23
CA GLU A 402 -14.60 2.97 -10.83
C GLU A 402 -15.57 1.80 -10.76
N THR A 403 -15.37 0.93 -9.78
CA THR A 403 -16.15 -0.30 -9.63
C THR A 403 -17.04 -0.25 -8.40
N ALA A 404 -18.13 -1.00 -8.45
CA ALA A 404 -19.08 -1.22 -7.35
C ALA A 404 -19.25 -2.72 -7.12
N LEU A 405 -19.68 -3.14 -5.92
CA LEU A 405 -20.08 -4.53 -5.71
C LEU A 405 -21.32 -4.84 -6.56
N ASN A 406 -21.36 -6.04 -7.12
CA ASN A 406 -22.56 -6.52 -7.77
C ASN A 406 -23.66 -6.78 -6.73
N THR A 407 -24.76 -6.03 -6.80
CA THR A 407 -25.86 -6.12 -5.84
C THR A 407 -26.69 -7.40 -5.99
N SER A 408 -26.50 -8.17 -7.07
CA SER A 408 -27.19 -9.46 -7.26
C SER A 408 -26.66 -10.57 -6.37
N ASP A 409 -25.48 -10.40 -5.77
CA ASP A 409 -24.85 -11.40 -4.91
C ASP A 409 -25.01 -11.01 -3.43
N ASN A 410 -25.29 -11.99 -2.57
CA ASN A 410 -25.34 -11.75 -1.13
C ASN A 410 -23.91 -11.76 -0.54
N TYR A 411 -23.43 -10.59 -0.14
CA TYR A 411 -22.13 -10.40 0.51
C TYR A 411 -22.24 -10.05 2.00
N ASP A 412 -23.42 -10.15 2.62
CA ASP A 412 -23.65 -9.62 3.98
C ASP A 412 -22.75 -10.25 5.04
N ASP A 413 -22.36 -11.51 4.85
CA ASP A 413 -21.48 -12.25 5.77
C ASP A 413 -19.98 -11.90 5.64
N LEU A 414 -19.59 -11.09 4.65
CA LEU A 414 -18.19 -10.73 4.41
C LEU A 414 -17.79 -9.49 5.20
N THR A 415 -16.58 -9.51 5.76
CA THR A 415 -15.99 -8.33 6.41
C THR A 415 -15.76 -7.22 5.38
N MET A 416 -15.77 -5.96 5.82
CA MET A 416 -15.51 -4.81 4.95
C MET A 416 -14.17 -4.92 4.21
N GLU A 417 -13.13 -5.43 4.86
CA GLU A 417 -11.82 -5.65 4.23
C GLU A 417 -11.88 -6.66 3.07
N VAL A 418 -12.73 -7.69 3.17
CA VAL A 418 -12.94 -8.65 2.08
C VAL A 418 -13.78 -8.02 0.97
N LYS A 419 -14.84 -7.28 1.31
CA LYS A 419 -15.68 -6.53 0.36
C LYS A 419 -14.84 -5.56 -0.49
N GLU A 420 -13.91 -4.84 0.14
CA GLU A 420 -12.99 -3.92 -0.54
C GLU A 420 -11.98 -4.62 -1.45
N ARG A 421 -11.71 -5.91 -1.27
CA ARG A 421 -10.83 -6.66 -2.17
C ARG A 421 -11.58 -7.25 -3.35
N ILE A 422 -12.78 -7.79 -3.13
CA ILE A 422 -13.57 -8.45 -4.18
C ILE A 422 -14.21 -7.45 -5.16
N ILE A 423 -14.40 -6.19 -4.77
CA ILE A 423 -14.91 -5.13 -5.68
C ILE A 423 -13.99 -4.89 -6.89
N PHE A 424 -12.72 -5.30 -6.78
CA PHE A 424 -11.72 -5.20 -7.83
C PHE A 424 -11.59 -6.48 -8.67
N ASP A 425 -12.41 -7.50 -8.40
CA ASP A 425 -12.53 -8.72 -9.19
C ASP A 425 -13.73 -8.61 -10.14
N PRO A 426 -13.54 -8.70 -11.47
CA PRO A 426 -14.64 -8.65 -12.44
C PRO A 426 -15.74 -9.70 -12.26
N TYR A 427 -15.50 -10.80 -11.54
CA TYR A 427 -16.54 -11.79 -11.22
C TYR A 427 -17.48 -11.37 -10.08
N HIS A 428 -17.07 -10.39 -9.26
CA HIS A 428 -17.80 -9.95 -8.06
C HIS A 428 -18.18 -8.47 -8.12
N GLY A 429 -17.38 -7.65 -8.80
CA GLY A 429 -17.62 -6.23 -9.04
C GLY A 429 -18.20 -5.95 -10.42
N VAL A 430 -18.87 -4.81 -10.54
CA VAL A 430 -19.37 -4.24 -11.80
C VAL A 430 -18.71 -2.90 -12.06
N ILE A 431 -18.60 -2.51 -13.33
CA ILE A 431 -18.18 -1.15 -13.71
C ILE A 431 -19.30 -0.20 -13.29
N SER A 432 -19.01 0.71 -12.37
CA SER A 432 -19.97 1.74 -11.96
C SER A 432 -19.84 3.00 -12.82
N LEU A 433 -18.61 3.46 -13.04
CA LEU A 433 -18.31 4.65 -13.84
C LEU A 433 -17.16 4.37 -14.79
N ILE A 434 -17.27 4.93 -15.99
CA ILE A 434 -16.14 5.11 -16.91
C ILE A 434 -15.96 6.61 -17.11
N GLN A 435 -14.77 7.13 -16.81
CA GLN A 435 -14.43 8.52 -17.09
C GLN A 435 -13.49 8.61 -18.28
N ILE A 436 -13.72 9.58 -19.17
CA ILE A 436 -12.89 9.79 -20.35
C ILE A 436 -12.45 11.25 -20.40
N SER A 437 -11.15 11.50 -20.44
CA SER A 437 -10.57 12.82 -20.70
C SER A 437 -10.01 12.88 -22.12
N SER A 438 -10.13 14.05 -22.76
CA SER A 438 -9.67 14.29 -24.13
C SER A 438 -9.16 15.73 -24.26
N PRO A 439 -8.18 16.02 -25.13
CA PRO A 439 -7.76 17.39 -25.42
C PRO A 439 -8.83 18.23 -26.14
N ILE A 440 -9.79 17.59 -26.81
CA ILE A 440 -10.73 18.27 -27.73
C ILE A 440 -12.16 18.42 -27.16
N THR A 441 -12.47 17.76 -26.03
CA THR A 441 -13.78 17.80 -25.39
C THR A 441 -13.64 17.91 -23.88
N ALA A 442 -14.67 18.46 -23.22
CA ALA A 442 -14.77 18.36 -21.77
C ALA A 442 -14.74 16.89 -21.31
N PRO A 443 -14.20 16.58 -20.12
CA PRO A 443 -14.21 15.22 -19.58
C PRO A 443 -15.62 14.65 -19.51
N LEU A 444 -15.74 13.37 -19.87
CA LEU A 444 -16.98 12.62 -19.85
C LEU A 444 -17.03 11.73 -18.60
N ILE A 445 -18.19 11.63 -17.97
CA ILE A 445 -18.49 10.68 -16.90
C ILE A 445 -19.66 9.81 -17.35
N ILE A 446 -19.40 8.55 -17.63
CA ILE A 446 -20.38 7.58 -18.10
C ILE A 446 -20.91 6.80 -16.91
N ASP A 447 -22.19 6.97 -16.60
CA ASP A 447 -22.89 6.24 -15.54
C ASP A 447 -23.28 4.84 -16.01
N CYS A 448 -22.38 3.87 -15.81
CA CYS A 448 -22.51 2.50 -16.30
C CYS A 448 -23.58 1.69 -15.54
N LEU A 449 -24.07 2.19 -14.40
CA LEU A 449 -25.22 1.60 -13.72
C LEU A 449 -26.56 1.98 -14.37
N LYS A 450 -26.58 3.04 -15.18
CA LYS A 450 -27.77 3.49 -15.92
C LYS A 450 -27.80 3.03 -17.37
N ILE A 451 -26.62 2.81 -17.96
CA ILE A 451 -26.45 2.40 -19.35
C ILE A 451 -26.27 0.89 -19.38
N LYS A 452 -27.18 0.18 -20.06
CA LYS A 452 -27.13 -1.28 -20.13
C LYS A 452 -26.17 -1.76 -21.19
N ASP A 453 -26.17 -1.12 -22.36
CA ASP A 453 -25.27 -1.46 -23.46
C ASP A 453 -24.08 -0.50 -23.55
N LEU A 454 -22.88 -1.04 -23.33
CA LEU A 454 -21.61 -0.31 -23.45
C LEU A 454 -20.91 -0.57 -24.80
N SER A 455 -21.53 -1.31 -25.72
CA SER A 455 -20.96 -1.69 -27.02
C SER A 455 -20.48 -0.50 -27.85
N ALA A 456 -21.13 0.66 -27.74
CA ALA A 456 -20.74 1.91 -28.39
C ALA A 456 -19.32 2.38 -28.02
N LEU A 457 -18.78 1.96 -26.87
CA LEU A 457 -17.39 2.23 -26.49
C LEU A 457 -16.38 1.47 -27.36
N GLN A 458 -16.78 0.35 -27.97
CA GLN A 458 -15.89 -0.50 -28.76
C GLN A 458 -15.27 0.26 -29.93
N ASP A 459 -16.02 1.17 -30.57
CA ASP A 459 -15.54 1.99 -31.68
C ASP A 459 -14.29 2.77 -31.30
N ILE A 460 -14.30 3.45 -30.14
CA ILE A 460 -13.14 4.21 -29.68
C ILE A 460 -12.06 3.31 -29.07
N LEU A 461 -12.45 2.21 -28.40
CA LEU A 461 -11.52 1.33 -27.69
C LEU A 461 -10.68 0.48 -28.66
N SER A 462 -11.25 0.06 -29.79
CA SER A 462 -10.53 -0.68 -30.83
C SER A 462 -9.79 0.19 -31.85
N ASP A 463 -10.03 1.50 -31.90
CA ASP A 463 -9.37 2.37 -32.88
C ASP A 463 -7.86 2.48 -32.63
N GLU A 464 -7.04 1.86 -33.47
CA GLU A 464 -5.58 1.86 -33.32
C GLU A 464 -4.95 3.24 -33.50
N THR A 465 -5.65 4.20 -34.10
CA THR A 465 -5.16 5.57 -34.29
C THR A 465 -5.23 6.41 -33.00
N ILE A 466 -6.02 5.98 -32.03
CA ILE A 466 -6.22 6.66 -30.74
C ILE A 466 -5.44 5.94 -29.66
N VAL A 467 -4.56 6.66 -28.95
CA VAL A 467 -3.87 6.13 -27.76
C VAL A 467 -4.77 6.22 -26.53
N LYS A 468 -5.00 5.08 -25.87
CA LYS A 468 -5.81 5.00 -24.63
C LYS A 468 -4.90 4.96 -23.42
N ILE A 469 -4.92 6.02 -22.62
CA ILE A 469 -4.04 6.19 -21.48
C ILE A 469 -4.78 5.74 -20.22
N PHE A 470 -4.19 4.81 -19.49
CA PHE A 470 -4.70 4.34 -18.20
C PHE A 470 -3.62 4.46 -17.12
N HIS A 471 -4.04 4.58 -15.86
CA HIS A 471 -3.22 4.21 -14.73
C HIS A 471 -3.60 2.80 -14.27
N ASN A 472 -2.61 1.94 -14.02
CA ASN A 472 -2.83 0.51 -13.76
C ASN A 472 -3.76 -0.15 -14.82
N ALA A 473 -3.35 -0.08 -16.09
CA ALA A 473 -4.19 -0.50 -17.22
C ALA A 473 -4.71 -1.94 -17.11
N LYS A 474 -3.93 -2.86 -16.52
CA LYS A 474 -4.34 -4.27 -16.31
C LYS A 474 -5.69 -4.36 -15.59
N PHE A 475 -5.89 -3.56 -14.54
CA PHE A 475 -7.18 -3.52 -13.82
C PHE A 475 -8.32 -3.14 -14.75
N SER A 476 -8.17 -2.03 -15.48
CA SER A 476 -9.22 -1.52 -16.37
C SER A 476 -9.51 -2.47 -17.52
N VAL A 477 -8.47 -3.01 -18.15
CA VAL A 477 -8.58 -3.97 -19.26
C VAL A 477 -9.28 -5.25 -18.81
N LYS A 478 -9.03 -5.76 -17.59
CA LYS A 478 -9.75 -6.94 -17.09
C LYS A 478 -11.26 -6.69 -17.00
N PHE A 479 -11.68 -5.54 -16.47
CA PHE A 479 -13.10 -5.19 -16.40
C PHE A 479 -13.69 -5.01 -17.80
N LEU A 480 -13.03 -4.25 -18.68
CA LEU A 480 -13.50 -4.04 -20.06
C LEU A 480 -13.64 -5.36 -20.83
N SER A 481 -12.64 -6.24 -20.76
CA SER A 481 -12.69 -7.56 -21.41
C SER A 481 -13.77 -8.46 -20.83
N HIS A 482 -14.07 -8.38 -19.53
CA HIS A 482 -15.19 -9.10 -18.92
C HIS A 482 -16.55 -8.64 -19.48
N TYR A 483 -16.66 -7.35 -19.84
CA TYR A 483 -17.82 -6.77 -20.54
C TYR A 483 -17.77 -6.99 -22.07
N GLY A 484 -16.81 -7.76 -22.59
CA GLY A 484 -16.68 -8.03 -24.03
C GLY A 484 -16.06 -6.89 -24.83
N LEU A 485 -15.45 -5.90 -24.17
CA LEU A 485 -14.79 -4.76 -24.82
C LEU A 485 -13.28 -5.01 -24.98
N ASP A 486 -12.77 -4.92 -26.21
CA ASP A 486 -11.34 -5.01 -26.50
C ASP A 486 -10.71 -3.62 -26.63
N VAL A 487 -9.50 -3.48 -26.10
CA VAL A 487 -8.76 -2.21 -26.07
C VAL A 487 -7.49 -2.34 -26.90
N LYS A 488 -7.33 -1.48 -27.90
CA LYS A 488 -6.13 -1.38 -28.72
C LYS A 488 -5.37 -0.07 -28.47
N ASN A 489 -4.08 -0.09 -28.80
CA ASN A 489 -3.16 1.05 -28.67
C ASN A 489 -3.24 1.75 -27.29
N LEU A 490 -2.99 0.98 -26.22
CA LEU A 490 -3.04 1.50 -24.86
C LEU A 490 -1.67 1.93 -24.34
N PHE A 491 -1.67 2.89 -23.42
CA PHE A 491 -0.51 3.35 -22.66
C PHE A 491 -0.79 3.21 -21.17
N CYS A 492 0.09 2.53 -20.43
CA CYS A 492 -0.05 2.36 -18.99
C CYS A 492 0.97 3.23 -18.23
N THR A 493 0.50 4.29 -17.58
CA THR A 493 1.37 5.21 -16.81
C THR A 493 2.13 4.53 -15.67
N MET A 494 1.53 3.51 -15.03
CA MET A 494 2.18 2.74 -13.97
C MET A 494 3.39 1.92 -14.49
N LEU A 495 3.22 1.16 -15.58
CA LEU A 495 4.32 0.41 -16.20
C LEU A 495 5.39 1.34 -16.79
N ALA A 496 4.97 2.46 -17.42
CA ALA A 496 5.90 3.49 -17.87
C ALA A 496 6.76 4.03 -16.72
N ALA A 497 6.13 4.35 -15.58
CA ALA A 497 6.82 4.79 -14.37
C ALA A 497 7.82 3.75 -13.84
N GLN A 498 7.47 2.46 -13.89
CA GLN A 498 8.35 1.35 -13.50
C GLN A 498 9.58 1.22 -14.41
N LEU A 499 9.38 1.34 -15.73
CA LEU A 499 10.48 1.32 -16.69
C LEU A 499 11.42 2.52 -16.52
N ILE A 500 10.86 3.73 -16.36
CA ILE A 500 11.63 4.98 -16.17
C ILE A 500 12.46 4.94 -14.87
N ASN A 501 11.94 4.24 -13.85
CA ASN A 501 12.59 4.06 -12.56
C ASN A 501 13.84 3.16 -12.63
N CYS A 502 13.99 2.33 -13.67
CA CYS A 502 15.17 1.48 -13.89
C CYS A 502 15.54 0.59 -12.69
N GLY A 503 14.57 0.14 -11.89
CA GLY A 503 14.78 -0.74 -10.74
C GLY A 503 15.45 -0.11 -9.51
N VAL A 504 15.46 1.23 -9.39
CA VAL A 504 16.06 1.96 -8.26
C VAL A 504 15.26 1.80 -6.97
N ASP A 505 13.96 2.07 -7.05
CA ASP A 505 13.00 1.85 -5.95
C ASP A 505 11.96 0.83 -6.39
N ASN A 506 11.69 -0.18 -5.57
CA ASN A 506 10.72 -1.23 -5.88
C ASN A 506 9.67 -1.37 -4.78
N SER A 507 9.45 -0.32 -3.99
CA SER A 507 8.32 -0.30 -3.07
C SER A 507 7.01 -0.18 -3.86
N ASP A 508 6.01 -0.97 -3.50
CA ASP A 508 4.71 -1.01 -4.19
C ASP A 508 4.01 0.37 -4.16
N ASP A 509 4.17 1.10 -3.05
CA ASP A 509 3.63 2.46 -2.87
C ASP A 509 4.28 3.50 -3.81
N TYR A 510 5.39 3.17 -4.47
CA TYR A 510 6.14 4.12 -5.30
C TYR A 510 5.47 4.40 -6.65
N PHE A 511 4.60 3.50 -7.12
CA PHE A 511 4.00 3.57 -8.45
C PHE A 511 2.50 3.91 -8.44
N ILE A 512 1.93 4.21 -7.28
CA ILE A 512 0.56 4.72 -7.17
C ILE A 512 0.43 6.09 -7.85
N ILE A 513 -0.75 6.41 -8.37
CA ILE A 513 -0.98 7.59 -9.21
C ILE A 513 -0.55 8.90 -8.53
N GLU A 514 -0.72 9.02 -7.22
CA GLU A 514 -0.37 10.22 -6.45
C GLU A 514 1.14 10.48 -6.50
N ARG A 515 1.94 9.43 -6.26
CA ARG A 515 3.41 9.50 -6.30
C ARG A 515 3.93 9.70 -7.71
N VAL A 516 3.27 9.08 -8.68
CA VAL A 516 3.59 9.28 -10.11
C VAL A 516 3.33 10.74 -10.49
N VAL A 517 2.18 11.31 -10.16
CA VAL A 517 1.85 12.71 -10.45
C VAL A 517 2.78 13.68 -9.71
N GLU A 518 3.09 13.41 -8.45
CA GLU A 518 4.04 14.21 -7.67
C GLU A 518 5.42 14.24 -8.34
N ARG A 519 5.92 13.09 -8.79
CA ARG A 519 7.25 12.97 -9.37
C ARG A 519 7.37 13.58 -10.77
N PHE A 520 6.39 13.31 -11.64
CA PHE A 520 6.47 13.70 -13.05
C PHE A 520 5.86 15.07 -13.31
N LEU A 521 4.76 15.44 -12.63
CA LEU A 521 4.08 16.72 -12.85
C LEU A 521 4.36 17.76 -11.76
N ARG A 522 5.02 17.38 -10.65
CA ARG A 522 5.24 18.25 -9.48
C ARG A 522 3.94 18.82 -8.91
N LYS A 523 2.85 18.06 -9.05
CA LYS A 523 1.51 18.38 -8.52
C LYS A 523 1.21 17.41 -7.38
N THR A 524 0.59 17.91 -6.30
CA THR A 524 0.11 17.04 -5.22
C THR A 524 -1.34 16.67 -5.47
N ILE A 525 -1.63 15.38 -5.50
CA ILE A 525 -2.99 14.86 -5.47
C ILE A 525 -3.23 14.31 -4.07
N ASP A 526 -4.11 14.97 -3.33
CA ASP A 526 -4.53 14.47 -2.02
C ASP A 526 -5.64 13.42 -2.21
N LYS A 527 -5.27 12.13 -2.20
CA LYS A 527 -6.21 11.06 -1.87
C LYS A 527 -6.31 10.96 -0.36
N ASN A 528 -7.05 11.88 0.24
CA ASN A 528 -7.66 11.63 1.53
C ASN A 528 -8.42 10.30 1.40
N GLU A 529 -8.09 9.30 2.23
CA GLU A 529 -8.73 7.97 2.29
C GLU A 529 -10.25 8.12 2.49
N CYS A 530 -10.96 8.42 1.41
CA CYS A 530 -12.39 8.48 1.32
C CYS A 530 -12.79 7.25 0.53
N HIS A 531 -13.16 6.19 1.25
CA HIS A 531 -13.75 4.99 0.67
C HIS A 531 -15.14 5.38 0.16
N LEU A 532 -15.20 5.80 -1.11
CA LEU A 532 -16.44 6.16 -1.78
C LEU A 532 -17.06 4.88 -2.33
N ASP A 533 -18.33 4.67 -1.99
CA ASP A 533 -19.18 3.67 -2.59
C ASP A 533 -19.70 4.24 -3.91
N TRP A 534 -19.13 3.74 -5.00
CA TRP A 534 -19.49 4.15 -6.34
C TRP A 534 -20.85 3.62 -6.79
N SER A 535 -21.57 2.82 -6.01
CA SER A 535 -22.93 2.37 -6.36
C SER A 535 -24.00 3.44 -6.07
N ILE A 536 -23.72 4.37 -5.16
CA ILE A 536 -24.70 5.36 -4.70
C ILE A 536 -25.06 6.35 -5.82
N ARG A 537 -26.35 6.63 -5.96
CA ARG A 537 -26.92 7.60 -6.92
C ARG A 537 -27.94 8.53 -6.26
N PRO A 538 -28.07 9.79 -6.72
CA PRO A 538 -27.23 10.46 -7.72
C PRO A 538 -25.78 10.63 -7.24
N LEU A 539 -24.84 10.79 -8.19
CA LEU A 539 -23.45 11.02 -7.84
C LEU A 539 -23.31 12.34 -7.06
N THR A 540 -22.63 12.28 -5.92
CA THR A 540 -22.32 13.45 -5.10
C THR A 540 -21.23 14.31 -5.73
N THR A 541 -21.15 15.57 -5.32
CA THR A 541 -20.08 16.49 -5.74
C THR A 541 -18.68 15.93 -5.44
N VAL A 542 -18.55 15.20 -4.32
CA VAL A 542 -17.30 14.54 -3.93
C VAL A 542 -16.93 13.41 -4.90
N GLN A 543 -17.89 12.53 -5.22
CA GLN A 543 -17.67 11.47 -6.20
C GLN A 543 -17.29 12.03 -7.58
N LEU A 544 -17.99 13.06 -8.06
CA LEU A 544 -17.70 13.70 -9.35
C LEU A 544 -16.29 14.31 -9.38
N TYR A 545 -15.89 15.01 -8.32
CA TYR A 545 -14.56 15.58 -8.22
C TYR A 545 -13.45 14.51 -8.27
N HIS A 546 -13.60 13.44 -7.47
CA HIS A 546 -12.64 12.34 -7.46
C HIS A 546 -12.54 11.63 -8.82
N ALA A 547 -13.68 11.33 -9.44
CA ALA A 547 -13.76 10.70 -10.75
C ALA A 547 -13.04 11.51 -11.84
N LEU A 548 -13.17 12.84 -11.83
CA LEU A 548 -12.56 13.72 -12.83
C LEU A 548 -11.08 13.95 -12.62
N ARG A 549 -10.65 14.06 -11.35
CA ARG A 549 -9.27 14.39 -10.99
C ARG A 549 -8.28 13.36 -11.53
N ASP A 550 -8.60 12.08 -11.38
CA ASP A 550 -7.69 10.99 -11.73
C ASP A 550 -7.50 10.88 -13.26
N VAL A 551 -8.53 11.18 -14.07
CA VAL A 551 -8.42 11.16 -15.54
C VAL A 551 -7.85 12.44 -16.16
N LYS A 552 -8.02 13.60 -15.52
CA LYS A 552 -7.50 14.88 -16.03
C LYS A 552 -5.96 14.88 -16.10
N VAL A 553 -5.29 14.19 -15.19
CA VAL A 553 -3.82 14.15 -15.13
C VAL A 553 -3.18 13.14 -16.09
N LEU A 554 -3.94 12.19 -16.63
CA LEU A 554 -3.41 11.11 -17.48
C LEU A 554 -2.80 11.63 -18.79
N ILE A 555 -3.42 12.65 -19.39
CA ILE A 555 -2.92 13.25 -20.64
C ILE A 555 -1.59 13.96 -20.42
N ASP A 556 -1.48 14.72 -19.33
CA ASP A 556 -0.23 15.41 -18.95
C ASP A 556 0.88 14.39 -18.65
N LEU A 557 0.54 13.33 -17.89
CA LEU A 557 1.47 12.23 -17.59
C LEU A 557 1.96 11.53 -18.85
N PHE A 558 1.06 11.23 -19.79
CA PHE A 558 1.42 10.59 -21.05
C PHE A 558 2.46 11.39 -21.80
N LYS A 559 2.26 12.71 -21.98
CA LYS A 559 3.21 13.57 -22.69
C LYS A 559 4.60 13.54 -22.05
N GLU A 560 4.66 13.82 -20.75
CA GLU A 560 5.92 13.85 -19.99
C GLU A 560 6.62 12.48 -20.01
N MET A 561 5.89 11.39 -19.75
CA MET A 561 6.46 10.05 -19.71
C MET A 561 6.90 9.57 -21.08
N ASN A 562 6.15 9.86 -22.14
CA ASN A 562 6.50 9.46 -23.49
C ASN A 562 7.82 10.10 -23.94
N ASP A 563 8.02 11.38 -23.62
CA ASP A 563 9.29 12.08 -23.90
C ASP A 563 10.46 11.48 -23.11
N ILE A 564 10.24 11.10 -21.84
CA ILE A 564 11.26 10.44 -21.01
C ILE A 564 11.58 9.03 -21.52
N LEU A 565 10.58 8.25 -21.92
CA LEU A 565 10.78 6.93 -22.52
C LEU A 565 11.61 7.04 -23.80
N SER A 566 11.30 8.02 -24.65
CA SER A 566 12.00 8.30 -25.90
C SER A 566 13.47 8.68 -25.64
N SER A 567 13.70 9.68 -24.78
CA SER A 567 15.07 10.14 -24.45
C SER A 567 15.96 9.09 -23.79
N LYS A 568 15.36 8.08 -23.11
CA LYS A 568 16.09 6.96 -22.50
C LYS A 568 16.22 5.73 -23.41
N GLY A 569 15.61 5.72 -24.59
CA GLY A 569 15.56 4.56 -25.48
C GLY A 569 14.81 3.38 -24.84
N LEU A 570 13.64 3.65 -24.25
CA LEU A 570 12.77 2.67 -23.59
C LEU A 570 11.45 2.43 -24.35
N GLU A 571 11.30 2.99 -25.55
CA GLU A 571 10.06 2.96 -26.33
C GLU A 571 9.64 1.53 -26.71
N GLU A 572 10.57 0.74 -27.26
CA GLU A 572 10.31 -0.63 -27.70
C GLU A 572 9.89 -1.53 -26.53
N ILE A 573 10.61 -1.43 -25.41
CA ILE A 573 10.24 -2.19 -24.21
C ILE A 573 8.93 -1.70 -23.60
N ALA A 574 8.65 -0.40 -23.61
CA ALA A 574 7.36 0.12 -23.14
C ALA A 574 6.21 -0.39 -23.98
N LYS A 575 6.36 -0.38 -25.31
CA LYS A 575 5.38 -0.93 -26.25
C LYS A 575 5.13 -2.41 -26.00
N LEU A 576 6.19 -3.21 -25.83
CA LEU A 576 6.07 -4.62 -25.49
C LEU A 576 5.30 -4.83 -24.18
N GLU A 577 5.63 -4.08 -23.13
CA GLU A 577 4.92 -4.16 -21.86
C GLU A 577 3.44 -3.80 -22.01
N PHE A 578 3.12 -2.74 -22.75
CA PHE A 578 1.72 -2.35 -22.96
C PHE A 578 0.92 -3.37 -23.77
N GLN A 579 1.54 -3.97 -24.79
CA GLN A 579 0.91 -5.04 -25.57
C GLN A 579 0.64 -6.29 -24.73
N CYS A 580 1.56 -6.65 -23.83
CA CYS A 580 1.45 -7.83 -22.97
C CYS A 580 0.30 -7.75 -21.97
N ILE A 581 -0.18 -6.53 -21.63
CA ILE A 581 -1.28 -6.33 -20.65
C ILE A 581 -2.52 -7.14 -21.01
N LYS A 582 -2.88 -7.24 -22.30
CA LYS A 582 -4.08 -7.96 -22.74
C LYS A 582 -3.97 -9.46 -22.46
N ALA A 583 -2.82 -10.06 -22.81
CA ALA A 583 -2.53 -11.45 -22.55
C ALA A 583 -2.57 -11.75 -21.03
N VAL A 584 -1.95 -10.88 -20.22
CA VAL A 584 -1.95 -11.02 -18.76
C VAL A 584 -3.35 -10.86 -18.18
N ALA A 585 -4.13 -9.87 -18.63
CA ALA A 585 -5.50 -9.67 -18.21
C ALA A 585 -6.39 -10.88 -18.54
N GLN A 586 -6.30 -11.40 -19.77
CA GLN A 586 -7.02 -12.61 -20.19
C GLN A 586 -6.61 -13.83 -19.37
N MET A 587 -5.32 -14.00 -19.10
CA MET A 587 -4.79 -15.09 -18.27
C MET A 587 -5.33 -15.02 -16.84
N GLU A 588 -5.28 -13.86 -16.18
CA GLU A 588 -5.82 -13.67 -14.82
C GLU A 588 -7.33 -13.88 -14.77
N LEU A 589 -8.07 -13.36 -15.75
CA LEU A 589 -9.51 -13.55 -15.85
C LEU A 589 -9.87 -15.02 -16.04
N THR A 590 -9.14 -15.74 -16.89
CA THR A 590 -9.44 -17.15 -17.15
C THR A 590 -9.12 -18.00 -15.92
N GLY A 591 -7.99 -17.75 -15.27
CA GLY A 591 -7.50 -18.54 -14.14
C GLY A 591 -7.15 -19.98 -14.50
N ILE A 592 -6.65 -20.74 -13.54
CA ILE A 592 -6.32 -22.16 -13.69
C ILE A 592 -7.28 -23.03 -12.86
N LYS A 593 -7.81 -24.10 -13.45
CA LYS A 593 -8.71 -25.03 -12.74
C LYS A 593 -7.89 -25.96 -11.84
N ILE A 594 -8.48 -26.28 -10.69
CA ILE A 594 -7.89 -27.16 -9.70
C ILE A 594 -8.86 -28.28 -9.31
N ASP A 595 -8.33 -29.49 -9.14
CA ASP A 595 -9.01 -30.66 -8.59
C ASP A 595 -9.00 -30.55 -7.06
N ILE A 596 -10.17 -30.23 -6.51
CA ILE A 596 -10.37 -29.97 -5.09
C ILE A 596 -10.20 -31.25 -4.27
N ASP A 597 -10.64 -32.40 -4.80
CA ASP A 597 -10.60 -33.67 -4.09
C ASP A 597 -9.17 -34.19 -3.97
N LYS A 598 -8.38 -34.09 -5.06
CA LYS A 598 -6.94 -34.40 -5.02
C LYS A 598 -6.21 -33.49 -4.03
N LEU A 599 -6.49 -32.19 -4.06
CA LEU A 599 -5.87 -31.24 -3.13
C LEU A 599 -6.22 -31.57 -1.67
N LYS A 600 -7.46 -32.01 -1.41
CA LYS A 600 -7.94 -32.38 -0.08
C LYS A 600 -7.26 -33.64 0.43
N SER A 601 -7.13 -34.66 -0.41
CA SER A 601 -6.37 -35.87 -0.08
C SER A 601 -4.94 -35.53 0.33
N ILE A 602 -4.29 -34.59 -0.37
CA ILE A 602 -2.93 -34.13 -0.03
C ILE A 602 -2.90 -33.39 1.32
N ASP A 603 -3.87 -32.52 1.63
CA ASP A 603 -3.92 -31.86 2.95
C ASP A 603 -4.11 -32.87 4.08
N ASP A 604 -4.98 -33.86 3.89
CA ASP A 604 -5.27 -34.89 4.89
C ASP A 604 -4.03 -35.74 5.20
N ASP A 605 -3.27 -36.13 4.18
CA ASP A 605 -2.02 -36.87 4.35
C ASP A 605 -0.92 -36.02 4.99
N LEU A 606 -0.81 -34.74 4.59
CA LEU A 606 0.12 -33.81 5.21
C LEU A 606 -0.24 -33.51 6.68
N GLN A 607 -1.53 -33.39 7.01
CA GLN A 607 -2.00 -33.20 8.38
C GLN A 607 -1.60 -34.38 9.26
N LYS A 608 -1.84 -35.61 8.82
CA LYS A 608 -1.44 -36.82 9.56
C LYS A 608 0.09 -36.88 9.77
N ALA A 609 0.86 -36.60 8.72
CA ALA A 609 2.32 -36.59 8.81
C ALA A 609 2.85 -35.46 9.72
N GLU A 610 2.22 -34.28 9.65
CA GLU A 610 2.55 -33.12 10.50
C GLU A 610 2.28 -33.43 11.97
N ASP A 611 1.12 -34.00 12.30
CA ASP A 611 0.75 -34.37 13.66
C ASP A 611 1.70 -35.43 14.23
N TYR A 612 2.05 -36.45 13.43
CA TYR A 612 3.04 -37.46 13.82
C TYR A 612 4.40 -36.86 14.14
N GLN A 613 4.92 -35.97 13.27
CA GLN A 613 6.20 -35.30 13.54
C GLN A 613 6.13 -34.36 14.73
N LYS A 614 4.98 -33.69 14.91
CA LYS A 614 4.75 -32.81 16.05
C LYS A 614 4.75 -33.58 17.36
N GLU A 615 4.10 -34.74 17.44
CA GLU A 615 4.12 -35.62 18.62
C GLU A 615 5.55 -36.06 18.96
N ASN A 616 6.33 -36.49 17.96
CA ASN A 616 7.74 -36.82 18.14
C ASN A 616 8.53 -35.63 18.69
N LEU A 617 8.35 -34.43 18.14
CA LEU A 617 9.06 -33.22 18.60
C LEU A 617 8.66 -32.81 20.02
N VAL A 618 7.38 -32.93 20.38
CA VAL A 618 6.89 -32.64 21.74
C VAL A 618 7.58 -33.53 22.77
N SER A 619 7.86 -34.80 22.47
CA SER A 619 8.58 -35.68 23.40
C SER A 619 10.00 -35.22 23.71
N TYR A 620 10.65 -34.48 22.81
CA TYR A 620 12.03 -34.00 23.00
C TYR A 620 12.12 -32.55 23.47
N LEU A 621 11.25 -31.67 22.96
CA LEU A 621 11.35 -30.22 23.11
C LEU A 621 10.23 -29.62 23.98
N GLY A 622 9.22 -30.42 24.34
CA GLY A 622 7.99 -29.94 24.97
C GLY A 622 7.04 -29.24 24.00
N ASN A 623 5.89 -28.81 24.51
CA ASN A 623 4.85 -28.17 23.72
C ASN A 623 5.18 -26.69 23.46
N ILE A 624 5.86 -26.41 22.34
CA ILE A 624 6.25 -25.07 21.90
C ILE A 624 5.81 -24.84 20.44
N ASN A 625 5.88 -23.60 19.97
CA ASN A 625 5.73 -23.31 18.54
C ASN A 625 7.01 -23.69 17.80
N PHE A 626 6.99 -24.85 17.13
CA PHE A 626 8.12 -25.38 16.36
C PHE A 626 8.53 -24.52 15.16
N ASN A 627 7.71 -23.54 14.75
CA ASN A 627 8.07 -22.58 13.70
C ASN A 627 8.74 -21.31 14.25
N SER A 628 8.87 -21.17 15.57
CA SER A 628 9.45 -20.00 16.22
C SER A 628 10.90 -20.24 16.63
N ALA A 629 11.85 -19.63 15.90
CA ALA A 629 13.28 -19.68 16.24
C ALA A 629 13.57 -19.27 17.69
N LYS A 630 12.81 -18.30 18.21
CA LYS A 630 12.94 -17.81 19.58
C LYS A 630 12.58 -18.87 20.62
N GLN A 631 11.75 -19.85 20.29
CA GLN A 631 11.35 -20.93 21.19
C GLN A 631 12.15 -22.21 20.94
N VAL A 632 12.39 -22.55 19.68
CA VAL A 632 13.05 -23.80 19.29
C VAL A 632 14.54 -23.80 19.62
N LEU A 633 15.28 -22.73 19.32
CA LEU A 633 16.73 -22.71 19.54
C LEU A 633 17.11 -22.86 21.03
N PRO A 634 16.45 -22.17 21.99
CA PRO A 634 16.69 -22.42 23.42
C PRO A 634 16.30 -23.84 23.86
N ALA A 635 15.22 -24.39 23.30
CA ALA A 635 14.77 -25.75 23.64
C ALA A 635 15.78 -26.81 23.17
N ILE A 636 16.31 -26.68 21.95
CA ILE A 636 17.39 -27.55 21.42
C ILE A 636 18.64 -27.46 22.28
N LYS A 637 19.06 -26.23 22.66
CA LYS A 637 20.21 -26.04 23.55
C LYS A 637 20.01 -26.75 24.88
N LYS A 638 18.78 -26.72 25.43
CA LYS A 638 18.45 -27.40 26.68
C LYS A 638 18.40 -28.93 26.53
N SER A 639 17.90 -29.45 25.40
CA SER A 639 17.68 -30.89 25.21
C SER A 639 18.96 -31.64 24.80
N ILE A 640 19.76 -31.10 23.87
CA ILE A 640 20.93 -31.78 23.30
C ILE A 640 22.24 -31.00 23.44
N GLY A 641 22.22 -29.82 24.07
CA GLY A 641 23.44 -29.04 24.36
C GLY A 641 24.06 -28.30 23.17
N VAL A 642 23.48 -28.41 21.97
CA VAL A 642 23.98 -27.78 20.75
C VAL A 642 23.41 -26.37 20.57
N VAL A 643 24.26 -25.42 20.20
CA VAL A 643 23.87 -24.05 19.87
C VAL A 643 23.87 -23.89 18.35
N PHE A 644 22.76 -23.41 17.80
CA PHE A 644 22.65 -23.05 16.40
C PHE A 644 22.42 -21.54 16.27
N ASP A 645 23.07 -20.91 15.30
CA ASP A 645 22.96 -19.47 15.04
C ASP A 645 21.64 -19.10 14.33
N SER A 646 21.03 -20.05 13.62
CA SER A 646 19.78 -19.85 12.89
C SER A 646 18.99 -21.15 12.73
N MET A 647 17.69 -21.04 12.42
CA MET A 647 16.86 -22.17 11.97
C MET A 647 16.94 -22.38 10.45
N SER A 648 17.96 -21.87 9.76
CA SER A 648 18.06 -22.11 8.32
C SER A 648 18.28 -23.60 8.05
N GLU A 649 17.68 -24.11 6.97
CA GLU A 649 17.82 -25.53 6.58
C GLU A 649 19.30 -25.91 6.41
N LYS A 650 20.14 -25.00 5.87
CA LYS A 650 21.59 -25.17 5.75
C LYS A 650 22.26 -25.38 7.10
N THR A 651 21.91 -24.56 8.10
CA THR A 651 22.47 -24.66 9.46
C THR A 651 22.05 -25.97 10.12
N LEU A 652 20.78 -26.35 10.03
CA LEU A 652 20.26 -27.56 10.67
C LEU A 652 20.78 -28.86 10.01
N LYS A 653 20.84 -28.92 8.67
CA LYS A 653 21.31 -30.10 7.93
C LYS A 653 22.72 -30.54 8.32
N SER A 654 23.60 -29.60 8.67
CA SER A 654 24.98 -29.90 9.09
C SER A 654 25.08 -30.85 10.28
N LYS A 655 24.03 -30.95 11.11
CA LYS A 655 23.96 -31.76 12.32
C LYS A 655 22.82 -32.78 12.30
N ALA A 656 22.08 -32.89 11.20
CA ALA A 656 20.93 -33.79 11.08
C ALA A 656 21.32 -35.27 11.24
N ASN A 657 22.50 -35.67 10.75
CA ASN A 657 23.00 -37.04 10.87
C ASN A 657 23.48 -37.38 12.29
N GLU A 658 23.86 -36.38 13.08
CA GLU A 658 24.34 -36.55 14.46
C GLU A 658 23.17 -36.61 15.47
N PHE A 659 22.04 -35.95 15.16
CA PHE A 659 20.92 -35.80 16.10
C PHE A 659 19.58 -36.08 15.40
N PRO A 660 18.90 -37.22 15.69
CA PRO A 660 17.61 -37.56 15.12
C PRO A 660 16.52 -36.48 15.32
N LEU A 661 16.56 -35.78 16.45
CA LEU A 661 15.70 -34.62 16.74
C LEU A 661 15.76 -33.54 15.65
N ILE A 662 16.97 -33.25 15.14
CA ILE A 662 17.17 -32.23 14.11
C ILE A 662 16.61 -32.70 12.77
N GLY A 663 16.77 -33.99 12.45
CA GLY A 663 16.13 -34.61 11.28
C GLY A 663 14.60 -34.48 11.33
N ASN A 664 13.98 -34.81 12.46
CA ASN A 664 12.53 -34.68 12.66
C ASN A 664 12.05 -33.23 12.56
N LEU A 665 12.83 -32.27 13.07
CA LEU A 665 12.50 -30.85 12.97
C LEU A 665 12.53 -30.34 11.52
N ILE A 666 13.55 -30.75 10.75
CA ILE A 666 13.66 -30.41 9.32
C ILE A 666 12.45 -30.98 8.56
N GLU A 667 12.10 -32.24 8.81
CA GLU A 667 10.96 -32.87 8.14
C GLU A 667 9.63 -32.21 8.55
N TYR A 668 9.46 -31.87 9.84
CA TYR A 668 8.31 -31.09 10.30
C TYR A 668 8.20 -29.73 9.58
N HIS A 669 9.29 -28.94 9.49
CA HIS A 669 9.28 -27.65 8.79
C HIS A 669 8.93 -27.80 7.32
N LYS A 670 9.43 -28.85 6.67
CA LYS A 670 9.13 -29.18 5.28
C LYS A 670 7.65 -29.52 5.09
N ILE A 671 7.08 -30.39 5.93
CA ILE A 671 5.65 -30.76 5.88
C ILE A 671 4.77 -29.54 6.21
N HIS A 672 5.06 -28.82 7.29
CA HIS A 672 4.32 -27.63 7.68
C HIS A 672 4.35 -26.57 6.57
N LYS A 673 5.50 -26.34 5.92
CA LYS A 673 5.60 -25.45 4.75
C LYS A 673 4.75 -25.96 3.58
N GLN A 674 4.85 -27.26 3.26
CA GLN A 674 4.06 -27.89 2.21
C GLN A 674 2.55 -27.70 2.39
N ARG A 675 2.10 -27.81 3.64
CA ARG A 675 0.70 -27.70 3.99
C ARG A 675 0.22 -26.25 4.07
N SER A 676 0.93 -25.41 4.81
CA SER A 676 0.55 -24.00 5.03
C SER A 676 0.73 -23.13 3.78
N THR A 677 1.89 -23.22 3.12
CA THR A 677 2.28 -22.30 2.05
C THR A 677 1.69 -22.68 0.70
N TYR A 678 1.55 -23.98 0.43
CA TYR A 678 1.02 -24.47 -0.85
C TYR A 678 -0.44 -24.89 -0.69
N THR A 679 -0.71 -25.93 0.10
CA THR A 679 -2.04 -26.57 0.12
C THR A 679 -3.15 -25.65 0.64
N LYS A 680 -3.02 -25.13 1.87
CA LYS A 680 -4.02 -24.20 2.47
C LYS A 680 -4.14 -22.88 1.71
N SER A 681 -3.02 -22.37 1.20
CA SER A 681 -2.98 -21.16 0.38
C SER A 681 -3.80 -21.34 -0.91
N LEU A 682 -3.65 -22.48 -1.59
CA LEU A 682 -4.42 -22.82 -2.79
C LEU A 682 -5.91 -22.95 -2.46
N PHE A 683 -6.30 -23.62 -1.37
CA PHE A 683 -7.70 -23.72 -0.95
C PHE A 683 -8.36 -22.35 -0.75
N ASN A 684 -7.68 -21.45 -0.05
CA ASN A 684 -8.19 -20.11 0.22
C ASN A 684 -8.28 -19.23 -1.04
N ALA A 685 -7.57 -19.61 -2.10
CA ALA A 685 -7.51 -18.89 -3.36
C ALA A 685 -8.55 -19.34 -4.40
N ILE A 686 -9.29 -20.41 -4.13
CA ILE A 686 -10.30 -20.91 -5.07
C ILE A 686 -11.46 -19.91 -5.13
N ASN A 687 -11.71 -19.37 -6.32
CA ASN A 687 -12.89 -18.54 -6.56
C ASN A 687 -14.13 -19.44 -6.64
N LYS A 688 -15.11 -19.17 -5.77
CA LYS A 688 -16.33 -19.99 -5.63
C LYS A 688 -17.26 -19.95 -6.85
N LYS A 689 -17.21 -18.89 -7.66
CA LYS A 689 -18.05 -18.75 -8.86
C LYS A 689 -17.47 -19.53 -10.04
N THR A 690 -16.15 -19.48 -10.20
CA THR A 690 -15.47 -20.09 -11.35
C THR A 690 -14.93 -21.48 -11.05
N ASN A 691 -14.75 -21.85 -9.78
CA ASN A 691 -13.98 -23.01 -9.33
C ASN A 691 -12.55 -23.04 -9.89
N ARG A 692 -11.97 -21.86 -10.11
CA ARG A 692 -10.60 -21.67 -10.61
C ARG A 692 -9.81 -20.76 -9.68
N ILE A 693 -8.49 -20.81 -9.81
CA ILE A 693 -7.57 -19.92 -9.10
C ILE A 693 -7.18 -18.78 -10.03
N HIS A 694 -7.41 -17.54 -9.58
CA HIS A 694 -7.14 -16.30 -10.32
C HIS A 694 -5.99 -15.53 -9.67
N SER A 695 -4.77 -16.05 -9.82
CA SER A 695 -3.57 -15.37 -9.30
C SER A 695 -3.41 -13.97 -9.88
N THR A 696 -2.92 -13.04 -9.06
CA THR A 696 -2.50 -11.72 -9.53
C THR A 696 -1.05 -11.78 -9.99
N PHE A 697 -0.80 -11.48 -11.25
CA PHE A 697 0.52 -11.39 -11.86
C PHE A 697 1.01 -9.94 -11.93
N HIS A 698 2.20 -9.67 -11.40
CA HIS A 698 2.87 -8.39 -11.50
C HIS A 698 3.86 -8.46 -12.66
N GLN A 699 3.56 -7.72 -13.73
CA GLN A 699 4.28 -7.84 -15.00
C GLN A 699 5.74 -7.38 -14.91
N ILE A 700 6.01 -6.31 -14.15
CA ILE A 700 7.35 -5.90 -13.71
C ILE A 700 7.44 -6.18 -12.21
N GLY A 701 7.34 -7.45 -11.84
CA GLY A 701 7.31 -7.89 -10.44
C GLY A 701 8.69 -7.93 -9.79
N THR A 702 9.74 -8.13 -10.59
CA THR A 702 11.13 -8.11 -10.13
C THR A 702 11.91 -6.97 -10.79
N VAL A 703 13.07 -6.61 -10.21
CA VAL A 703 14.01 -5.63 -10.79
C VAL A 703 14.55 -6.02 -12.16
N THR A 704 14.50 -7.31 -12.51
CA THR A 704 14.91 -7.81 -13.83
C THR A 704 13.77 -7.75 -14.85
N GLY A 705 12.54 -7.42 -14.42
CA GLY A 705 11.37 -7.37 -15.29
C GLY A 705 10.64 -8.70 -15.45
N ARG A 706 10.98 -9.73 -14.65
CA ARG A 706 10.24 -11.00 -14.62
C ARG A 706 8.86 -10.81 -13.98
N PHE A 707 7.92 -11.68 -14.36
CA PHE A 707 6.66 -11.81 -13.66
C PHE A 707 6.89 -12.23 -12.20
N SER A 708 6.11 -11.67 -11.29
CA SER A 708 5.86 -12.27 -9.98
C SER A 708 4.37 -12.54 -9.81
N ALA A 709 4.01 -13.42 -8.89
CA ALA A 709 2.61 -13.79 -8.64
C ALA A 709 2.27 -13.68 -7.16
N SER A 710 1.05 -13.23 -6.86
CA SER A 710 0.50 -13.17 -5.51
C SER A 710 -0.96 -13.60 -5.49
N ALA A 711 -1.44 -13.98 -4.29
CA ALA A 711 -2.83 -14.37 -4.04
C ALA A 711 -3.41 -15.44 -5.00
N PRO A 712 -2.77 -16.63 -5.16
CA PRO A 712 -1.55 -17.14 -4.54
C PRO A 712 -0.34 -17.06 -5.50
N ASN A 713 0.86 -17.30 -4.97
CA ASN A 713 2.10 -17.27 -5.77
C ASN A 713 2.30 -18.58 -6.55
N LEU A 714 1.76 -18.64 -7.78
CA LEU A 714 1.91 -19.79 -8.67
C LEU A 714 3.35 -20.03 -9.15
N GLN A 715 4.21 -19.02 -9.12
CA GLN A 715 5.63 -19.14 -9.48
C GLN A 715 6.42 -19.99 -8.47
N SER A 716 5.85 -20.27 -7.29
CA SER A 716 6.50 -21.03 -6.21
C SER A 716 5.94 -22.43 -5.99
N ILE A 717 5.05 -22.91 -6.87
CA ILE A 717 4.49 -24.26 -6.75
C ILE A 717 5.62 -25.30 -6.90
N PRO A 718 5.72 -26.30 -6.00
CA PRO A 718 6.75 -27.32 -6.09
C PRO A 718 6.72 -28.07 -7.43
N LYS A 719 7.89 -28.52 -7.89
CA LYS A 719 8.02 -29.38 -9.08
C LYS A 719 7.49 -30.80 -8.89
N ASP A 720 7.14 -31.17 -7.67
CA ASP A 720 6.59 -32.47 -7.32
C ASP A 720 5.25 -32.67 -8.03
N ILE A 721 5.16 -33.77 -8.79
CA ILE A 721 4.00 -34.14 -9.60
C ILE A 721 2.72 -34.19 -8.77
N LYS A 722 2.83 -34.52 -7.47
CA LYS A 722 1.66 -34.60 -6.59
C LYS A 722 0.90 -33.29 -6.48
N TYR A 723 1.57 -32.15 -6.58
CA TYR A 723 0.92 -30.83 -6.56
C TYR A 723 0.52 -30.39 -7.96
N ARG A 724 1.36 -30.65 -8.97
CA ARG A 724 1.08 -30.23 -10.34
C ARG A 724 -0.14 -30.95 -10.92
N GLN A 725 -0.35 -32.23 -10.58
CA GLN A 725 -1.53 -33.00 -10.99
C GLN A 725 -2.86 -32.51 -10.40
N CYS A 726 -2.82 -31.61 -9.42
CA CYS A 726 -4.04 -30.94 -8.94
C CYS A 726 -4.51 -29.88 -9.92
N PHE A 727 -3.63 -29.31 -10.74
CA PHE A 727 -4.00 -28.33 -11.76
C PHE A 727 -4.40 -29.09 -13.02
N VAL A 728 -5.68 -29.01 -13.37
CA VAL A 728 -6.30 -29.86 -14.41
C VAL A 728 -6.95 -29.00 -15.48
N ALA A 729 -7.08 -29.54 -16.69
CA ALA A 729 -7.92 -28.91 -17.71
C ALA A 729 -9.41 -29.00 -17.33
N LYS A 730 -10.23 -28.09 -17.88
CA LYS A 730 -11.68 -28.29 -17.88
C LYS A 730 -12.07 -29.49 -18.76
N GLU A 731 -13.28 -30.01 -18.53
CA GLU A 731 -13.77 -31.18 -19.26
C GLU A 731 -13.85 -30.91 -20.77
N GLY A 732 -13.36 -31.85 -21.58
CA GLY A 732 -13.25 -31.72 -23.05
C GLY A 732 -12.05 -30.90 -23.53
N TYR A 733 -11.14 -30.52 -22.62
CA TYR A 733 -9.93 -29.74 -22.90
C TYR A 733 -8.69 -30.45 -22.36
N GLN A 734 -7.55 -30.07 -22.89
CA GLN A 734 -6.22 -30.46 -22.43
C GLN A 734 -5.38 -29.23 -22.11
N LEU A 735 -4.37 -29.42 -21.26
CA LEU A 735 -3.33 -28.46 -21.00
C LEU A 735 -2.18 -28.66 -21.97
N ILE A 736 -1.72 -27.57 -22.57
CA ILE A 736 -0.51 -27.50 -23.38
C ILE A 736 0.51 -26.71 -22.56
N CYS A 737 1.60 -27.37 -22.17
CA CYS A 737 2.68 -26.76 -21.40
C CYS A 737 3.88 -26.58 -22.32
N ALA A 738 4.23 -25.33 -22.62
CA ALA A 738 5.34 -24.99 -23.49
C ALA A 738 6.42 -24.25 -22.70
N ASP A 739 7.63 -24.81 -22.63
CA ASP A 739 8.76 -24.30 -21.85
C ASP A 739 9.97 -24.06 -22.74
N TYR A 740 10.63 -22.90 -22.59
CA TYR A 740 11.85 -22.66 -23.35
C TYR A 740 13.01 -23.54 -22.88
N SER A 741 13.63 -24.26 -23.81
CA SER A 741 14.81 -25.08 -23.57
C SER A 741 16.03 -24.22 -23.24
N GLN A 742 16.31 -24.05 -21.95
CA GLN A 742 17.54 -23.40 -21.43
C GLN A 742 17.71 -21.95 -21.92
N ILE A 743 16.63 -21.17 -21.97
CA ILE A 743 16.63 -19.83 -22.57
C ILE A 743 17.72 -18.91 -22.03
N GLU A 744 17.97 -18.93 -20.72
CA GLU A 744 19.00 -18.08 -20.12
C GLU A 744 20.41 -18.43 -20.60
N LEU A 745 20.71 -19.71 -20.88
CA LEU A 745 22.00 -20.10 -21.45
C LEU A 745 22.13 -19.62 -22.90
N ARG A 746 21.04 -19.70 -23.68
CA ARG A 746 21.02 -19.21 -25.06
C ARG A 746 21.18 -17.70 -25.13
N VAL A 747 20.49 -16.97 -24.25
CA VAL A 747 20.65 -15.51 -24.08
C VAL A 747 22.09 -15.18 -23.70
N ALA A 748 22.68 -15.90 -22.74
CA ALA A 748 24.06 -15.67 -22.34
C ALA A 748 25.05 -15.89 -23.48
N ALA A 749 24.87 -16.96 -24.28
CA ALA A 749 25.70 -17.25 -25.45
C ALA A 749 25.66 -16.11 -26.49
N ASP A 750 24.47 -15.57 -26.77
CA ASP A 750 24.31 -14.50 -27.76
C ASP A 750 24.91 -13.17 -27.26
N ILE A 751 24.56 -12.76 -26.02
CA ILE A 751 25.07 -11.51 -25.41
C ILE A 751 26.58 -11.53 -25.27
N ALA A 752 27.15 -12.67 -24.84
CA ALA A 752 28.58 -12.82 -24.67
C ALA A 752 29.32 -13.10 -25.99
N ASN A 753 28.60 -13.39 -27.07
CA ASN A 753 29.14 -13.77 -28.37
C ASN A 753 30.14 -14.94 -28.25
N ASP A 754 29.79 -15.97 -27.48
CA ASP A 754 30.67 -17.11 -27.23
C ASP A 754 30.54 -18.16 -28.32
N GLN A 755 31.53 -18.25 -29.22
CA GLN A 755 31.45 -19.11 -30.40
C GLN A 755 31.33 -20.60 -30.05
N THR A 756 31.97 -21.06 -28.98
CA THR A 756 31.89 -22.45 -28.53
C THR A 756 30.46 -22.80 -28.11
N MET A 757 29.84 -21.94 -27.31
CA MET A 757 28.46 -22.14 -26.84
C MET A 757 27.45 -21.97 -27.97
N ILE A 758 27.65 -21.00 -28.86
CA ILE A 758 26.80 -20.78 -30.04
C ILE A 758 26.82 -22.01 -30.95
N ASN A 759 28.01 -22.52 -31.31
CA ASN A 759 28.13 -23.70 -32.17
C ASN A 759 27.49 -24.94 -31.53
N ALA A 760 27.65 -25.13 -30.21
CA ALA A 760 27.02 -26.23 -29.51
C ALA A 760 25.48 -26.22 -29.66
N PHE A 761 24.85 -25.04 -29.58
CA PHE A 761 23.41 -24.92 -29.79
C PHE A 761 23.00 -25.10 -31.27
N ILE A 762 23.79 -24.59 -32.22
CA ILE A 762 23.54 -24.77 -33.66
C ILE A 762 23.61 -26.26 -34.05
N GLU A 763 24.59 -26.98 -33.51
CA GLU A 763 24.81 -28.41 -33.77
C GLU A 763 23.87 -29.33 -32.96
N GLY A 764 22.96 -28.77 -32.16
CA GLY A 764 22.04 -29.55 -31.32
C GLY A 764 22.74 -30.36 -30.22
N GLN A 765 23.96 -29.98 -29.83
CA GLN A 765 24.72 -30.67 -28.78
C GLN A 765 24.19 -30.33 -27.39
N ASP A 766 24.18 -31.32 -26.49
CA ASP A 766 23.91 -31.07 -25.07
C ASP A 766 25.06 -30.26 -24.46
N LEU A 767 24.82 -28.97 -24.21
CA LEU A 767 25.80 -28.05 -23.66
C LEU A 767 26.36 -28.50 -22.29
N HIS A 768 25.58 -29.21 -21.48
CA HIS A 768 26.07 -29.74 -20.21
C HIS A 768 27.04 -30.90 -20.44
N LYS A 769 26.77 -31.79 -21.40
CA LYS A 769 27.72 -32.84 -21.80
C LYS A 769 28.99 -32.27 -22.41
N LEU A 770 28.86 -31.25 -23.26
CA LEU A 770 30.01 -30.56 -23.83
C LEU A 770 30.87 -29.95 -22.73
N THR A 771 30.27 -29.20 -21.80
CA THR A 771 30.99 -28.67 -20.65
C THR A 771 31.64 -29.77 -19.82
N ALA A 772 30.93 -30.87 -19.54
CA ALA A 772 31.47 -32.01 -18.79
C ALA A 772 32.68 -32.62 -19.50
N SER A 773 32.60 -32.82 -20.82
CA SER A 773 33.71 -33.33 -21.65
C SER A 773 34.92 -32.41 -21.60
N LYS A 774 34.71 -31.09 -21.74
CA LYS A 774 35.78 -30.08 -21.68
C LYS A 774 36.45 -29.97 -20.32
N ILE A 775 35.71 -30.22 -19.23
CA ILE A 775 36.22 -30.15 -17.85
C ILE A 775 36.89 -31.46 -17.41
N SER A 776 36.29 -32.60 -17.71
CA SER A 776 36.78 -33.92 -17.32
C SER A 776 37.84 -34.50 -18.27
N GLY A 777 37.90 -34.00 -19.51
CA GLY A 777 38.73 -34.56 -20.58
C GLY A 777 38.15 -35.85 -21.21
N ARG A 778 36.98 -36.32 -20.76
CA ARG A 778 36.30 -37.50 -21.35
C ARG A 778 35.67 -37.17 -22.70
N PRO A 779 35.61 -38.11 -23.66
CA PRO A 779 34.86 -37.93 -24.91
C PRO A 779 33.37 -37.67 -24.62
N ILE A 780 32.74 -36.78 -25.39
CA ILE A 780 31.33 -36.39 -25.20
C ILE A 780 30.37 -37.60 -25.31
N ASP A 781 30.64 -38.53 -26.22
CA ASP A 781 29.85 -39.75 -26.44
C ASP A 781 29.89 -40.70 -25.24
N GLY A 782 30.94 -40.61 -24.42
CA GLY A 782 31.11 -41.38 -23.20
C GLY A 782 30.34 -40.82 -22.00
N ILE A 783 29.61 -39.72 -22.15
CA ILE A 783 28.89 -39.04 -21.05
C ILE A 783 27.38 -39.24 -21.22
N SER A 784 26.78 -40.06 -20.35
CA SER A 784 25.34 -40.32 -20.37
C SER A 784 24.53 -39.13 -19.81
N ASN A 785 23.21 -39.13 -20.05
CA ASN A 785 22.32 -38.06 -19.54
C ASN A 785 22.23 -38.02 -18.00
N ASN A 786 22.49 -39.15 -17.34
CA ASN A 786 22.44 -39.31 -15.89
C ASN A 786 23.82 -39.28 -15.22
N ASP A 787 24.88 -39.10 -16.00
CA ASP A 787 26.27 -39.05 -15.55
C ASP A 787 26.47 -37.92 -14.51
N GLU A 788 27.23 -38.19 -13.45
CA GLU A 788 27.54 -37.21 -12.41
C GLU A 788 28.30 -36.01 -12.99
N ASP A 789 29.16 -36.23 -13.99
CA ASP A 789 29.93 -35.17 -14.63
C ASP A 789 29.00 -34.20 -15.39
N ARG A 790 27.97 -34.71 -16.08
CA ARG A 790 26.96 -33.87 -16.75
C ARG A 790 26.15 -33.05 -15.73
N LYS A 791 25.78 -33.68 -14.62
CA LYS A 791 25.04 -33.01 -13.54
C LYS A 791 25.88 -31.91 -12.88
N ALA A 792 27.16 -32.18 -12.60
CA ALA A 792 28.11 -31.17 -12.11
C ALA A 792 28.29 -30.03 -13.13
N ALA A 793 28.46 -30.35 -14.41
CA ALA A 793 28.56 -29.37 -15.49
C ALA A 793 27.32 -28.47 -15.61
N LYS A 794 26.13 -28.99 -15.30
CA LYS A 794 24.91 -28.17 -15.19
C LYS A 794 25.03 -27.12 -14.09
N ILE A 795 25.47 -27.50 -12.89
CA ILE A 795 25.71 -26.54 -11.80
C ILE A 795 26.78 -25.53 -12.21
N ILE A 796 27.83 -25.96 -12.91
CA ILE A 796 28.90 -25.08 -13.39
C ILE A 796 28.38 -24.07 -14.42
N ASN A 797 27.64 -24.50 -15.45
CA ASN A 797 27.08 -23.63 -16.48
C ASN A 797 26.22 -22.52 -15.85
N PHE A 798 25.23 -22.89 -15.04
CA PHE A 798 24.37 -21.91 -14.39
C PHE A 798 25.14 -21.10 -13.34
N GLY A 799 25.97 -21.75 -12.53
CA GLY A 799 26.72 -21.11 -11.46
C GLY A 799 27.66 -20.02 -11.96
N ILE A 800 28.44 -20.29 -13.00
CA ILE A 800 29.38 -19.31 -13.56
C ILE A 800 28.66 -18.15 -14.24
N LEU A 801 27.59 -18.44 -15.00
CA LEU A 801 26.73 -17.39 -15.57
C LEU A 801 26.12 -16.50 -14.49
N TYR A 802 25.83 -17.08 -13.32
CA TYR A 802 25.34 -16.33 -12.17
C TYR A 802 26.41 -15.72 -11.27
N GLY A 803 27.68 -15.81 -11.66
CA GLY A 803 28.80 -15.24 -10.92
C GLY A 803 29.15 -15.96 -9.61
N MET A 804 28.85 -17.25 -9.49
CA MET A 804 29.25 -18.07 -8.34
C MET A 804 30.78 -18.05 -8.16
N THR A 805 31.21 -17.89 -6.92
CA THR A 805 32.62 -18.01 -6.51
C THR A 805 33.03 -19.49 -6.40
N PRO A 806 34.33 -19.82 -6.35
CA PRO A 806 34.79 -21.18 -6.07
C PRO A 806 34.13 -21.80 -4.83
N ILE A 807 34.03 -21.01 -3.73
CA ILE A 807 33.34 -21.43 -2.51
C ILE A 807 31.86 -21.73 -2.76
N GLY A 808 31.16 -20.84 -3.49
CA GLY A 808 29.74 -21.01 -3.82
C GLY A 808 29.51 -22.24 -4.70
N LEU A 809 30.37 -22.49 -5.68
CA LEU A 809 30.31 -23.64 -6.56
C LEU A 809 30.58 -24.96 -5.81
N LYS A 810 31.61 -24.96 -4.93
CA LYS A 810 31.90 -26.07 -4.02
C LYS A 810 30.69 -26.43 -3.17
N ASP A 811 30.11 -25.44 -2.50
CA ASP A 811 28.91 -25.63 -1.69
C ASP A 811 27.74 -26.16 -2.53
N ALA A 812 27.52 -25.62 -3.74
CA ALA A 812 26.41 -26.05 -4.60
C ALA A 812 26.56 -27.52 -5.06
N ILE A 813 27.77 -27.93 -5.46
CA ILE A 813 28.06 -29.30 -5.89
C ILE A 813 27.94 -30.27 -4.70
N ASN A 814 28.58 -29.97 -3.57
CA ASN A 814 28.56 -30.84 -2.38
C ASN A 814 27.15 -30.98 -1.76
N ASN A 815 26.28 -29.98 -1.91
CA ASN A 815 24.90 -30.07 -1.43
C ASN A 815 23.96 -30.80 -2.39
N SER A 816 24.33 -30.91 -3.66
CA SER A 816 23.50 -31.52 -4.71
C SER A 816 23.87 -32.98 -4.96
N TYR A 817 25.10 -33.39 -4.64
CA TYR A 817 25.63 -34.72 -4.92
C TYR A 817 26.37 -35.28 -3.70
N ASN A 818 26.47 -36.60 -3.60
CA ASN A 818 27.30 -37.28 -2.59
C ASN A 818 28.82 -37.14 -2.88
N SER A 819 29.20 -36.34 -3.87
CA SER A 819 30.59 -36.09 -4.27
C SER A 819 31.16 -34.95 -3.43
N VAL A 820 32.29 -35.18 -2.77
CA VAL A 820 33.00 -34.15 -1.99
C VAL A 820 34.07 -33.52 -2.87
N ILE A 821 33.85 -32.26 -3.27
CA ILE A 821 34.89 -31.43 -3.89
C ILE A 821 35.42 -30.37 -2.92
N TYR A 822 36.69 -30.04 -3.10
CA TYR A 822 37.38 -28.98 -2.38
C TYR A 822 37.35 -27.66 -3.16
N GLU A 823 37.66 -26.54 -2.50
CA GLU A 823 37.60 -25.21 -3.10
C GLU A 823 38.57 -25.06 -4.28
N GLU A 824 39.75 -25.66 -4.18
CA GLU A 824 40.78 -25.67 -5.21
C GLU A 824 40.28 -26.32 -6.49
N LYS A 825 39.54 -27.44 -6.37
CA LYS A 825 38.95 -28.13 -7.51
C LYS A 825 37.82 -27.31 -8.14
N ALA A 826 37.00 -26.65 -7.33
CA ALA A 826 35.97 -25.74 -7.83
C ALA A 826 36.60 -24.53 -8.57
N ALA A 827 37.71 -23.99 -8.06
CA ALA A 827 38.46 -22.93 -8.74
C ALA A 827 39.06 -23.42 -10.07
N GLU A 828 39.60 -24.64 -10.10
CA GLU A 828 40.08 -25.29 -11.32
C GLU A 828 38.94 -25.39 -12.36
N TYR A 829 37.76 -25.89 -11.96
CA TYR A 829 36.59 -25.98 -12.84
C TYR A 829 36.19 -24.63 -13.44
N ILE A 830 36.13 -23.57 -12.63
CA ILE A 830 35.83 -22.22 -13.12
C ILE A 830 36.92 -21.76 -14.10
N SER A 831 38.19 -21.98 -13.78
CA SER A 831 39.30 -21.57 -14.65
C SER A 831 39.30 -22.30 -15.99
N THR A 832 39.04 -23.61 -15.98
CA THR A 832 38.95 -24.42 -17.19
C THR A 832 37.75 -24.03 -18.03
N PHE A 833 36.59 -23.80 -17.40
CA PHE A 833 35.39 -23.31 -18.09
C PHE A 833 35.66 -21.99 -18.82
N LEU A 834 36.22 -20.99 -18.14
CA LEU A 834 36.50 -19.68 -18.74
C LEU A 834 37.60 -19.72 -19.83
N LYS A 835 38.47 -20.73 -19.81
CA LYS A 835 39.44 -20.98 -20.89
C LYS A 835 38.78 -21.58 -22.15
N GLN A 836 37.67 -22.29 -22.00
CA GLN A 836 36.98 -22.95 -23.12
C GLN A 836 35.87 -22.08 -23.72
N TYR A 837 35.24 -21.25 -22.88
CA TYR A 837 34.18 -20.31 -23.23
C TYR A 837 34.70 -18.87 -23.13
N HIS A 838 35.44 -18.44 -24.15
CA HIS A 838 36.13 -17.16 -24.19
C HIS A 838 35.20 -15.94 -24.17
N GLY A 839 34.07 -15.99 -24.88
CA GLY A 839 33.09 -14.90 -24.90
C GLY A 839 32.47 -14.71 -23.52
N ILE A 840 32.15 -15.81 -22.83
CA ILE A 840 31.69 -15.76 -21.43
C ILE A 840 32.76 -15.17 -20.51
N ALA A 841 34.04 -15.53 -20.70
CA ALA A 841 35.13 -14.97 -19.91
C ALA A 841 35.28 -13.45 -20.09
N GLU A 842 35.15 -12.94 -21.31
CA GLU A 842 35.14 -11.51 -21.57
C GLU A 842 33.94 -10.81 -20.92
N TYR A 843 32.75 -11.42 -21.01
CA TYR A 843 31.54 -10.90 -20.37
C TYR A 843 31.70 -10.81 -18.85
N VAL A 844 32.25 -11.85 -18.21
CA VAL A 844 32.56 -11.86 -16.78
C VAL A 844 33.54 -10.76 -16.40
N LYS A 845 34.63 -10.60 -17.16
CA LYS A 845 35.63 -9.57 -16.92
C LYS A 845 35.07 -8.16 -17.07
N LYS A 846 34.15 -7.93 -18.02
CA LYS A 846 33.47 -6.63 -18.19
C LYS A 846 32.59 -6.30 -16.98
N SER A 847 31.83 -7.28 -16.47
CA SER A 847 30.98 -7.10 -15.29
C SER A 847 31.81 -6.87 -14.02
N GLU A 848 32.93 -7.57 -13.84
CA GLU A 848 33.86 -7.36 -12.73
C GLU A 848 34.47 -5.96 -12.72
N LYS A 849 34.86 -5.43 -13.89
CA LYS A 849 35.35 -4.06 -14.02
C LYS A 849 34.32 -3.00 -13.61
N SER A 850 33.04 -3.32 -13.66
CA SER A 850 31.94 -2.43 -13.31
C SER A 850 31.44 -2.62 -11.87
N ALA A 851 31.69 -3.78 -11.27
CA ALA A 851 31.29 -4.09 -9.91
C ALA A 851 31.90 -3.10 -8.90
N GLY A 852 31.11 -2.71 -7.90
CA GLY A 852 31.53 -1.75 -6.86
C GLY A 852 31.62 -0.29 -7.32
N LYS A 853 31.40 0.02 -8.61
CA LYS A 853 31.29 1.40 -9.08
C LYS A 853 29.92 2.00 -8.76
N ASN A 854 29.86 3.33 -8.70
CA ASN A 854 28.62 4.08 -8.58
C ASN A 854 28.02 4.37 -9.97
N ASN A 855 26.70 4.57 -10.01
CA ASN A 855 25.94 4.92 -11.21
C ASN A 855 26.14 3.94 -12.38
N VAL A 856 26.16 2.64 -12.07
CA VAL A 856 26.31 1.58 -13.07
C VAL A 856 24.96 1.26 -13.69
N THR A 857 24.96 0.98 -14.99
CA THR A 857 23.75 0.65 -15.75
C THR A 857 23.98 -0.62 -16.55
N THR A 858 22.94 -1.44 -16.67
CA THR A 858 22.90 -2.55 -17.62
C THR A 858 21.62 -2.48 -18.45
N ARG A 859 21.63 -3.10 -19.63
CA ARG A 859 20.47 -3.16 -20.52
C ARG A 859 20.23 -4.58 -21.03
N THR A 860 18.97 -4.92 -21.24
CA THR A 860 18.54 -6.13 -21.99
C THR A 860 18.59 -5.85 -23.49
N GLN A 861 18.41 -6.89 -24.31
CA GLN A 861 18.34 -6.72 -25.78
C GLN A 861 17.13 -5.87 -26.24
N SER A 862 16.08 -5.76 -25.42
CA SER A 862 14.92 -4.90 -25.69
C SER A 862 15.13 -3.43 -25.30
N GLY A 863 16.25 -3.11 -24.63
CA GLY A 863 16.55 -1.79 -24.10
C GLY A 863 16.13 -1.56 -22.64
N ARG A 864 15.46 -2.52 -21.99
CA ARG A 864 15.12 -2.44 -20.55
C ARG A 864 16.36 -2.12 -19.74
N THR A 865 16.28 -1.10 -18.91
CA THR A 865 17.43 -0.58 -18.17
C THR A 865 17.34 -0.91 -16.69
N ARG A 866 18.41 -1.45 -16.10
CA ARG A 866 18.60 -1.53 -14.65
C ARG A 866 19.73 -0.59 -14.23
N TYR A 867 19.47 0.25 -13.23
CA TYR A 867 20.38 1.28 -12.74
C TYR A 867 20.71 1.07 -11.26
N TRP A 868 22.00 1.11 -10.92
CA TRP A 868 22.49 1.04 -9.55
C TRP A 868 23.16 2.36 -9.20
N LYS A 869 22.59 3.06 -8.22
CA LYS A 869 23.17 4.30 -7.69
C LYS A 869 24.52 4.03 -7.02
N THR A 870 24.63 2.95 -6.25
CA THR A 870 25.82 2.59 -5.49
C THR A 870 26.02 1.09 -5.45
N ASN A 871 27.27 0.63 -5.45
CA ASN A 871 27.68 -0.74 -5.11
C ASN A 871 26.92 -1.84 -5.89
N ALA A 872 26.91 -1.76 -7.22
CA ALA A 872 26.41 -2.89 -8.02
C ALA A 872 27.27 -4.14 -7.76
N HIS A 873 26.64 -5.24 -7.37
CA HIS A 873 27.35 -6.50 -7.16
C HIS A 873 27.64 -7.18 -8.50
N ARG A 874 28.80 -7.86 -8.61
CA ARG A 874 29.22 -8.59 -9.81
C ARG A 874 28.12 -9.55 -10.31
N THR A 875 27.50 -10.30 -9.41
CA THR A 875 26.45 -11.27 -9.73
C THR A 875 25.23 -10.58 -10.35
N GLU A 876 24.84 -9.41 -9.84
CA GLU A 876 23.70 -8.68 -10.37
C GLU A 876 23.97 -8.12 -11.77
N LEU A 877 25.19 -7.63 -12.03
CA LEU A 877 25.61 -7.11 -13.33
C LEU A 877 25.63 -8.19 -14.41
N LEU A 878 25.99 -9.42 -14.04
CA LEU A 878 25.93 -10.59 -14.91
C LEU A 878 24.49 -11.03 -15.19
N ASN A 879 23.67 -11.10 -14.14
CA ASN A 879 22.39 -11.78 -14.23
C ASN A 879 21.31 -10.91 -14.85
N SER A 880 21.36 -9.59 -14.60
CA SER A 880 20.25 -8.71 -14.98
C SER A 880 20.01 -8.65 -16.49
N PRO A 881 21.03 -8.52 -17.35
CA PRO A 881 20.82 -8.55 -18.80
C PRO A 881 20.27 -9.89 -19.30
N ILE A 882 20.75 -11.00 -18.72
CA ILE A 882 20.37 -12.36 -19.13
C ILE A 882 18.92 -12.63 -18.74
N GLN A 883 18.60 -12.49 -17.44
CA GLN A 883 17.26 -12.74 -16.92
C GLN A 883 16.22 -11.76 -17.45
N GLY A 884 16.61 -10.49 -17.64
CA GLY A 884 15.71 -9.49 -18.19
C GLY A 884 15.40 -9.75 -19.66
N THR A 885 16.40 -10.15 -20.47
CA THR A 885 16.16 -10.52 -21.87
C THR A 885 15.27 -11.76 -21.97
N ALA A 886 15.47 -12.78 -21.11
CA ALA A 886 14.58 -13.94 -21.03
C ALA A 886 13.13 -13.55 -20.67
N ALA A 887 12.96 -12.62 -19.73
CA ALA A 887 11.63 -12.09 -19.39
C ALA A 887 10.97 -11.34 -20.55
N ASP A 888 11.76 -10.57 -21.31
CA ASP A 888 11.29 -9.83 -22.48
C ASP A 888 10.86 -10.80 -23.62
N ILE A 889 11.63 -11.88 -23.85
CA ILE A 889 11.29 -12.97 -24.77
C ILE A 889 9.96 -13.62 -24.37
N GLN A 890 9.79 -13.95 -23.09
CA GLN A 890 8.56 -14.56 -22.60
C GLN A 890 7.34 -13.64 -22.81
N LYS A 891 7.46 -12.34 -22.51
CA LYS A 891 6.38 -11.38 -22.72
C LYS A 891 6.02 -11.23 -24.19
N LYS A 892 7.02 -11.24 -25.08
CA LYS A 892 6.81 -11.22 -26.52
C LYS A 892 6.07 -12.48 -26.99
N ALA A 893 6.45 -13.64 -26.48
CA ALA A 893 5.72 -14.88 -26.77
C ALA A 893 4.27 -14.81 -26.31
N MET A 894 4.01 -14.32 -25.09
CA MET A 894 2.63 -14.15 -24.61
C MET A 894 1.81 -13.21 -25.52
N VAL A 895 2.39 -12.14 -26.04
CA VAL A 895 1.74 -11.24 -27.00
C VAL A 895 1.41 -11.98 -28.30
N LEU A 896 2.41 -12.64 -28.90
CA LEU A 896 2.23 -13.36 -30.18
C LEU A 896 1.23 -14.52 -30.06
N ILE A 897 1.29 -15.29 -28.96
CA ILE A 897 0.34 -16.37 -28.67
C ILE A 897 -1.06 -15.77 -28.48
N TYR A 898 -1.21 -14.73 -27.66
CA TYR A 898 -2.51 -14.11 -27.43
C TYR A 898 -3.16 -13.66 -28.74
N ASP A 899 -2.42 -12.93 -29.59
CA ASP A 899 -2.92 -12.46 -30.88
C ASP A 899 -3.23 -13.65 -31.82
N ALA A 900 -2.38 -14.68 -31.84
CA ALA A 900 -2.58 -15.88 -32.64
C ALA A 900 -3.80 -16.72 -32.19
N LEU A 901 -4.21 -16.62 -30.92
CA LEU A 901 -5.35 -17.34 -30.36
C LEU A 901 -6.66 -16.53 -30.32
N LEU A 902 -6.66 -15.27 -30.78
CA LEU A 902 -7.87 -14.46 -30.85
C LEU A 902 -8.97 -15.17 -31.67
N GLY A 903 -10.22 -15.06 -31.19
CA GLY A 903 -11.39 -15.69 -31.80
C GLY A 903 -11.48 -17.21 -31.64
N ARG A 904 -10.49 -17.87 -31.02
CA ARG A 904 -10.53 -19.31 -30.73
C ARG A 904 -10.97 -19.57 -29.30
N ASP A 905 -11.53 -20.77 -29.09
CA ASP A 905 -11.88 -21.28 -27.77
C ASP A 905 -10.65 -21.88 -27.05
N THR A 906 -9.59 -21.10 -26.97
CA THR A 906 -8.28 -21.48 -26.43
C THR A 906 -7.72 -20.30 -25.67
N LYS A 907 -7.14 -20.54 -24.49
CA LYS A 907 -6.78 -19.46 -23.55
C LYS A 907 -5.43 -19.73 -22.90
N ILE A 908 -4.60 -18.69 -22.79
CA ILE A 908 -3.45 -18.72 -21.87
C ILE A 908 -4.03 -18.73 -20.45
N ILE A 909 -3.65 -19.69 -19.61
CA ILE A 909 -4.20 -19.84 -18.25
C ILE A 909 -3.18 -19.58 -17.15
N SER A 910 -1.89 -19.72 -17.46
CA SER A 910 -0.82 -19.43 -16.50
C SER A 910 0.53 -19.25 -17.18
N THR A 911 1.47 -18.68 -16.42
CA THR A 911 2.88 -18.67 -16.76
C THR A 911 3.72 -18.89 -15.50
N ILE A 912 4.68 -19.81 -15.59
CA ILE A 912 5.47 -20.27 -14.44
C ILE A 912 6.93 -20.38 -14.88
N HIS A 913 7.79 -19.55 -14.28
CA HIS A 913 9.15 -19.34 -14.76
C HIS A 913 9.17 -18.95 -16.24
N ASP A 914 9.75 -19.78 -17.12
CA ASP A 914 9.83 -19.55 -18.56
C ASP A 914 8.79 -20.39 -19.34
N GLU A 915 7.90 -21.10 -18.62
CA GLU A 915 6.81 -21.94 -19.15
C GLU A 915 5.52 -21.12 -19.34
N ILE A 916 4.80 -21.38 -20.43
CA ILE A 916 3.47 -20.86 -20.74
C ILE A 916 2.50 -22.03 -20.81
N ILE A 917 1.38 -21.91 -20.09
CA ILE A 917 0.35 -22.96 -20.03
C ILE A 917 -0.91 -22.46 -20.74
N ILE A 918 -1.37 -23.24 -21.72
CA ILE A 918 -2.58 -22.99 -22.52
C ILE A 918 -3.61 -24.08 -22.21
N GLU A 919 -4.88 -23.71 -22.17
CA GLU A 919 -6.02 -24.64 -22.14
C GLU A 919 -6.71 -24.63 -23.50
N ALA A 920 -6.85 -25.80 -24.14
CA ALA A 920 -7.38 -25.95 -25.50
C ALA A 920 -8.29 -27.19 -25.64
N PRO A 921 -9.29 -27.18 -26.54
CA PRO A 921 -10.16 -28.33 -26.77
C PRO A 921 -9.36 -29.55 -27.24
N ASN A 922 -9.72 -30.75 -26.79
CA ASN A 922 -8.96 -31.99 -27.07
C ASN A 922 -8.67 -32.18 -28.56
N ASN A 923 -9.67 -31.94 -29.41
CA ASN A 923 -9.56 -32.11 -30.87
C ASN A 923 -8.66 -31.08 -31.56
N LEU A 924 -8.28 -30.00 -30.86
CA LEU A 924 -7.42 -28.94 -31.39
C LEU A 924 -6.06 -28.88 -30.69
N ALA A 925 -5.83 -29.65 -29.62
CA ALA A 925 -4.68 -29.50 -28.74
C ALA A 925 -3.33 -29.56 -29.48
N LEU A 926 -3.16 -30.53 -30.39
CA LEU A 926 -1.94 -30.67 -31.21
C LEU A 926 -1.70 -29.44 -32.10
N LYS A 927 -2.72 -29.00 -32.84
CA LYS A 927 -2.62 -27.82 -33.71
C LYS A 927 -2.29 -26.55 -32.93
N ILE A 928 -2.84 -26.42 -31.72
CA ILE A 928 -2.56 -25.28 -30.85
C ILE A 928 -1.14 -25.37 -30.28
N ALA A 929 -0.66 -26.57 -29.95
CA ALA A 929 0.72 -26.79 -29.54
C ALA A 929 1.71 -26.36 -30.63
N ASP A 930 1.45 -26.68 -31.90
CA ASP A 930 2.29 -26.24 -33.03
C ASP A 930 2.32 -24.72 -33.14
N ILE A 931 1.14 -24.06 -33.06
CA ILE A 931 1.04 -22.59 -33.12
C ILE A 931 1.81 -21.95 -31.95
N VAL A 932 1.65 -22.49 -30.73
CA VAL A 932 2.34 -21.98 -29.54
C VAL A 932 3.86 -22.13 -29.69
N THR A 933 4.32 -23.28 -30.17
CA THR A 933 5.74 -23.55 -30.43
C THR A 933 6.31 -22.55 -31.44
N GLU A 934 5.63 -22.38 -32.58
CA GLU A 934 6.01 -21.42 -33.62
C GLU A 934 6.12 -20.00 -33.04
N LYS A 935 5.12 -19.54 -32.27
CA LYS A 935 5.09 -18.19 -31.71
C LYS A 935 6.11 -17.96 -30.60
N MET A 936 6.46 -18.99 -29.83
CA MET A 936 7.55 -18.92 -28.86
C MET A 936 8.91 -18.86 -29.56
N ILE A 937 9.14 -19.67 -30.60
CA ILE A 937 10.37 -19.60 -31.40
C ILE A 937 10.50 -18.22 -32.06
N GLU A 938 9.44 -17.73 -32.71
CA GLU A 938 9.38 -16.39 -33.33
C GLU A 938 9.74 -15.28 -32.31
N ALA A 939 9.19 -15.36 -31.09
CA ALA A 939 9.50 -14.42 -30.02
C ALA A 939 10.97 -14.50 -29.59
N GLY A 940 11.53 -15.68 -29.48
CA GLY A 940 12.93 -15.88 -29.13
C GLY A 940 13.89 -15.35 -30.21
N GLU A 941 13.64 -15.71 -31.48
CA GLU A 941 14.42 -15.27 -32.64
C GLU A 941 14.32 -13.75 -32.88
N PHE A 942 13.25 -13.11 -32.41
CA PHE A 942 13.16 -11.66 -32.40
C PHE A 942 14.33 -11.01 -31.63
N PHE A 943 14.76 -11.62 -30.51
CA PHE A 943 15.84 -11.10 -29.67
C PHE A 943 17.19 -11.79 -29.87
N LEU A 944 17.18 -13.11 -30.10
CA LEU A 944 18.39 -13.92 -30.28
C LEU A 944 18.65 -14.11 -31.78
N LYS A 945 19.76 -13.58 -32.27
CA LYS A 945 20.10 -13.57 -33.70
C LYS A 945 21.14 -14.60 -34.08
N LYS A 946 21.87 -15.14 -33.09
CA LYS A 946 23.01 -16.05 -33.31
C LYS A 946 22.75 -17.45 -32.81
N VAL A 947 21.78 -17.62 -31.92
CA VAL A 947 21.52 -18.88 -31.21
C VAL A 947 20.10 -19.33 -31.55
N PRO A 948 19.90 -20.56 -32.06
CA PRO A 948 18.55 -21.07 -32.33
C PRO A 948 17.76 -21.16 -31.03
N VAL A 949 16.44 -20.93 -31.11
CA VAL A 949 15.53 -21.04 -29.97
C VAL A 949 14.76 -22.35 -30.07
N GLU A 950 14.58 -23.00 -28.94
CA GLU A 950 13.95 -24.32 -28.85
C GLU A 950 12.97 -24.31 -27.68
N VAL A 951 11.83 -24.98 -27.87
CA VAL A 951 10.71 -25.02 -26.95
C VAL A 951 10.31 -26.48 -26.80
N ASN A 952 10.21 -26.97 -25.55
CA ASN A 952 9.63 -28.28 -25.29
C ASN A 952 8.14 -28.11 -25.04
N VAL A 953 7.33 -28.95 -25.68
CA VAL A 953 5.88 -28.95 -25.45
C VAL A 953 5.40 -30.30 -24.95
N THR A 954 4.51 -30.26 -23.96
CA THR A 954 3.75 -31.43 -23.52
C THR A 954 2.26 -31.14 -23.55
N ILE A 955 1.48 -32.18 -23.83
CA ILE A 955 0.02 -32.12 -23.80
C ILE A 955 -0.48 -33.15 -22.80
N GLY A 956 -1.46 -32.78 -21.99
CA GLY A 956 -2.08 -33.74 -21.06
C GLY A 956 -3.25 -33.16 -20.29
N ASP A 957 -3.85 -34.00 -19.44
CA ASP A 957 -5.08 -33.64 -18.71
C ASP A 957 -4.79 -32.77 -17.48
N TYR A 958 -3.54 -32.76 -17.03
CA TYR A 958 -3.08 -32.03 -15.85
C TYR A 958 -1.66 -31.49 -16.02
N TRP A 959 -1.28 -30.53 -15.18
CA TRP A 959 0.03 -29.91 -15.29
C TRP A 959 1.15 -30.89 -14.88
N GLY A 960 2.18 -31.02 -15.72
CA GLY A 960 3.26 -31.99 -15.54
C GLY A 960 2.94 -33.39 -16.05
N ASP A 961 1.80 -33.58 -16.73
CA ASP A 961 1.55 -34.77 -17.53
C ASP A 961 2.51 -34.80 -18.74
N ASN A 962 3.20 -35.92 -18.89
CA ASN A 962 4.16 -36.18 -19.98
C ASN A 962 3.70 -37.33 -20.87
N SER A 963 2.44 -37.77 -20.77
CA SER A 963 1.89 -38.89 -21.53
C SER A 963 1.95 -38.69 -23.05
N TRP A 964 1.91 -37.44 -23.52
CA TRP A 964 2.07 -37.04 -24.92
C TRP A 964 3.29 -36.12 -25.07
N SER A 965 4.49 -36.71 -25.13
CA SER A 965 5.72 -36.01 -25.52
C SER A 965 5.91 -36.04 -27.03
N GLU A 966 6.71 -35.13 -27.62
CA GLU A 966 6.99 -35.07 -29.07
C GLU A 966 7.32 -36.42 -29.72
N LYS A 967 8.07 -37.30 -29.03
CA LYS A 967 8.36 -38.66 -29.51
C LYS A 967 7.14 -39.56 -29.68
N THR A 968 6.09 -39.31 -28.90
CA THR A 968 4.81 -40.03 -28.96
C THR A 968 3.93 -39.46 -30.08
N ILE A 969 4.10 -38.17 -30.40
CA ILE A 969 3.40 -37.46 -31.49
C ILE A 969 3.95 -37.89 -32.86
N GLU A 970 5.28 -38.01 -33.01
CA GLU A 970 5.89 -38.56 -34.24
C GLU A 970 5.49 -40.03 -34.49
N GLN A 971 5.30 -40.81 -33.43
CA GLN A 971 4.85 -42.20 -33.54
C GLN A 971 3.36 -42.32 -33.87
N SER A 972 2.52 -41.40 -33.40
CA SER A 972 1.08 -41.40 -33.71
C SER A 972 0.77 -40.82 -35.09
N LEU A 973 1.51 -39.82 -35.57
CA LEU A 973 1.41 -39.32 -36.94
C LEU A 973 1.73 -40.41 -37.98
N ASN A 974 2.73 -41.26 -37.71
CA ASN A 974 3.04 -42.43 -38.55
C ASN A 974 1.98 -43.54 -38.50
N LEU A 975 1.05 -43.52 -37.55
CA LEU A 975 -0.06 -44.48 -37.45
C LEU A 975 -1.34 -43.97 -38.13
N VAL A 976 -1.51 -42.65 -38.27
CA VAL A 976 -2.65 -42.06 -38.99
C VAL A 976 -2.46 -42.14 -40.51
N ASP A 977 -1.23 -42.18 -41.01
CA ASP A 977 -0.93 -42.36 -42.45
C ASP A 977 -1.01 -43.83 -42.95
N VAL A 978 -1.37 -44.79 -42.09
CA VAL A 978 -1.52 -46.22 -42.46
C VAL A 978 -2.98 -46.67 -42.54
N GLU A 979 -3.94 -45.81 -42.17
CA GLU A 979 -5.37 -46.01 -42.42
C GLU A 979 -5.94 -44.87 -43.30
N SER A 980 -5.43 -44.78 -44.53
CA SER A 980 -6.05 -43.99 -45.62
C SER A 980 -6.63 -44.90 -46.69
#